data_AF-A0A956BS97-F1
#
_entry.id   AF-A0A956BS97-F1
#
_cell.length_a   1.000
_cell.length_b   1.000
_cell.length_c   1.000
_cell.angle_alpha   90.00
_cell.angle_beta   90.00
_cell.angle_gamma   90.00
#
_symmetry.space_group_name_H-M   'P 1'
#
loop_
_entity.id
_entity.type
_entity.pdbx_description
1 polymer ?
#
loop_
_entity_poly.entity_id
_entity_poly.type
_entity_poly.pdbx_seq_one_letter_code
_entity_poly.pdbx_strand_id
1 'polypeptide(L)'
;MTLSALPEWLVATRESLRDDLAALREDEALLFAQSTEALRDAPYRVYPLGERADEAPLLTGLLSLRLHVMHESLNPLVTSEHTVDSARRLAVFLFEREQREREAHRERAGHGRRRLLDVVGLRYDTLAALNPLPLALLRTDEKTPSDRMEPAAIAPQQDVADPSAVTTLVAPQDALRPGPVAALVARWEEARASETFGTYVRKKLAQNADFFRHGFSLPAYWWRRRRIRSALTNALRSNPVVMETYFAIEQVGPIIDGFVFRARGTKLGRAVGVADFAFLYMQMADELVDNLVHHLGAEGVLRLVAEYYPRSLRSSLLIPFENLDDAALEAAGIPPETPIPKYRVSFSGMLALLSDLRALLLVETQRAEADGFPGVASELQDFFHHCFGTYLDELYLPTVARGSATLDQLPLSDVQWHFFRKNNVVMMRYMALRARLTGLDPAAHALSLQRWGYLLATFQVFDDMKDVWVDFGFQPNYALQTAASLFPGEYAWLGEHLALASGGRDTPANVTRDEVTWLNARVPNTILHCIRLSRLMALFCFDYLALYAWDHRWRKNWMGRFRAFNPEGAAGSTALSWLEGARGALRTGDDAVDTCFALAHALAASGEPPASDETLAYLLDAVAYEHAGSVYRATLPSLRALYRYATLRMMLPSREKVRLLRRWLRRHAEAARAGIASLRRLDAAAAPQARALALTLEGLLERGPAPSASSEDEAISRL
;
A
#
# COMPACT_ATOMS: atom_id res chain seq x y z
N MET A 1 -32.93 -19.11 -9.30
CA MET A 1 -31.48 -18.89 -9.48
C MET A 1 -31.16 -19.10 -10.95
N THR A 2 -30.96 -18.03 -11.70
CA THR A 2 -30.42 -18.11 -13.07
C THR A 2 -28.95 -18.47 -12.97
N LEU A 3 -28.54 -19.61 -13.51
CA LEU A 3 -27.13 -19.94 -13.76
C LEU A 3 -26.55 -18.82 -14.63
N SER A 4 -25.85 -17.84 -14.05
CA SER A 4 -25.17 -16.85 -14.86
C SER A 4 -24.10 -17.59 -15.66
N ALA A 5 -24.02 -17.31 -16.96
CA ALA A 5 -22.96 -17.81 -17.81
C ALA A 5 -21.59 -17.47 -17.18
N LEU A 6 -20.64 -18.39 -17.28
CA LEU A 6 -19.27 -18.16 -16.80
C LEU A 6 -18.69 -16.93 -17.51
N PRO A 7 -17.91 -16.08 -16.83
CA PRO A 7 -17.24 -14.95 -17.47
C PRO A 7 -16.37 -15.42 -18.64
N GLU A 8 -16.34 -14.65 -19.74
CA GLU A 8 -15.59 -14.99 -20.97
C GLU A 8 -14.11 -15.28 -20.72
N TRP A 9 -13.47 -14.53 -19.82
CA TRP A 9 -12.08 -14.76 -19.44
C TRP A 9 -11.86 -16.12 -18.77
N LEU A 10 -12.84 -16.59 -17.98
CA LEU A 10 -12.76 -17.87 -17.28
C LEU A 10 -13.01 -19.03 -18.24
N VAL A 11 -13.93 -18.85 -19.18
CA VAL A 11 -14.13 -19.78 -20.29
C VAL A 11 -12.85 -19.90 -21.12
N ALA A 12 -12.30 -18.76 -21.59
CA ALA A 12 -11.07 -18.74 -22.38
C ALA A 12 -9.89 -19.39 -21.66
N THR A 13 -9.78 -19.19 -20.34
CA THR A 13 -8.71 -19.79 -19.54
C THR A 13 -8.88 -21.31 -19.39
N ARG A 14 -10.10 -21.78 -19.08
CA ARG A 14 -10.39 -23.22 -18.99
C ARG A 14 -10.19 -23.93 -20.33
N GLU A 15 -10.54 -23.30 -21.44
CA GLU A 15 -10.33 -23.85 -22.77
C GLU A 15 -8.85 -23.88 -23.15
N SER A 16 -8.11 -22.79 -22.91
CA SER A 16 -6.69 -22.69 -23.21
C SER A 16 -5.84 -23.68 -22.41
N LEU A 17 -6.25 -23.98 -21.18
CA LEU A 17 -5.56 -24.89 -20.29
C LEU A 17 -6.05 -26.34 -20.41
N ARG A 18 -7.08 -26.65 -21.21
CA ARG A 18 -7.74 -27.97 -21.21
C ARG A 18 -6.76 -29.14 -21.31
N ASP A 19 -5.81 -29.07 -22.25
CA ASP A 19 -4.84 -30.15 -22.48
C ASP A 19 -3.74 -30.15 -21.41
N ASP A 20 -3.32 -28.96 -20.96
CA ASP A 20 -2.33 -28.81 -19.89
C ASP A 20 -2.87 -29.30 -18.52
N LEU A 21 -4.17 -29.12 -18.25
CA LEU A 21 -4.85 -29.57 -17.03
C LEU A 21 -4.85 -31.09 -16.90
N ALA A 22 -4.83 -31.83 -18.02
CA ALA A 22 -4.74 -33.28 -17.99
C ALA A 22 -3.36 -33.80 -17.53
N ALA A 23 -2.34 -32.94 -17.57
CA ALA A 23 -0.99 -33.22 -17.09
C ALA A 23 -0.77 -32.80 -15.63
N LEU A 24 -1.70 -32.06 -15.03
CA LEU A 24 -1.64 -31.71 -13.61
C LEU A 24 -1.90 -32.94 -12.74
N ARG A 25 -1.32 -32.93 -11.54
CA ARG A 25 -1.66 -33.92 -10.52
C ARG A 25 -3.10 -33.71 -10.04
N GLU A 26 -3.72 -34.75 -9.48
CA GLU A 26 -5.13 -34.71 -9.07
C GLU A 26 -5.41 -33.61 -8.04
N ASP A 27 -4.50 -33.40 -7.09
CA ASP A 27 -4.55 -32.34 -6.07
C ASP A 27 -4.45 -30.93 -6.69
N GLU A 28 -3.59 -30.74 -7.68
CA GLU A 28 -3.43 -29.47 -8.41
C GLU A 28 -4.66 -29.18 -9.28
N ALA A 29 -5.21 -30.20 -9.95
CA ALA A 29 -6.42 -30.07 -10.75
C ALA A 29 -7.65 -29.74 -9.88
N LEU A 30 -7.75 -30.35 -8.69
CA LEU A 30 -8.79 -30.03 -7.72
C LEU A 30 -8.66 -28.59 -7.22
N LEU A 31 -7.44 -28.17 -6.83
CA LEU A 31 -7.18 -26.80 -6.38
C LEU A 31 -7.49 -25.78 -7.50
N PHE A 32 -7.14 -26.09 -8.75
CA PHE A 32 -7.48 -25.27 -9.91
C PHE A 32 -9.00 -25.14 -10.09
N ALA A 33 -9.75 -26.23 -9.96
CA ALA A 33 -11.20 -26.22 -10.07
C ALA A 33 -11.85 -25.40 -8.94
N GLN A 34 -11.38 -25.56 -7.70
CA GLN A 34 -11.83 -24.78 -6.54
C GLN A 34 -11.53 -23.28 -6.72
N SER A 35 -10.31 -22.95 -7.14
CA SER A 35 -9.89 -21.55 -7.41
C SER A 35 -10.72 -20.90 -8.52
N THR A 36 -11.06 -21.69 -9.54
CA THR A 36 -11.90 -21.28 -10.66
C THR A 36 -13.33 -20.95 -10.21
N GLU A 37 -13.92 -21.81 -9.39
CA GLU A 37 -15.26 -21.58 -8.84
C GLU A 37 -15.25 -20.40 -7.84
N ALA A 38 -14.22 -20.31 -6.99
CA ALA A 38 -14.05 -19.18 -6.08
C ALA A 38 -14.00 -17.86 -6.87
N LEU A 39 -13.24 -17.78 -7.96
CA LEU A 39 -13.19 -16.56 -8.79
C LEU A 39 -14.49 -16.26 -9.55
N ARG A 40 -15.33 -17.28 -9.81
CA ARG A 40 -16.66 -17.10 -10.39
C ARG A 40 -17.56 -16.30 -9.47
N ASP A 41 -17.48 -16.55 -8.16
CA ASP A 41 -18.36 -15.91 -7.18
C ASP A 41 -17.67 -14.76 -6.44
N ALA A 42 -16.33 -14.67 -6.50
CA ALA A 42 -15.57 -13.75 -5.69
C ALA A 42 -15.53 -12.31 -6.22
N PRO A 43 -15.59 -11.32 -5.32
CA PRO A 43 -15.30 -9.91 -5.61
C PRO A 43 -13.81 -9.60 -5.81
N TYR A 44 -12.90 -10.57 -5.58
CA TYR A 44 -11.43 -10.39 -5.52
C TYR A 44 -10.71 -10.61 -6.85
N ARG A 45 -11.35 -10.23 -7.96
CA ARG A 45 -10.82 -10.43 -9.30
C ARG A 45 -9.76 -9.38 -9.64
N VAL A 46 -8.76 -9.79 -10.42
CA VAL A 46 -7.97 -8.82 -11.19
C VAL A 46 -8.89 -8.21 -12.23
N TYR A 47 -8.95 -6.89 -12.27
CA TYR A 47 -9.70 -6.17 -13.29
C TYR A 47 -9.27 -6.61 -14.70
N PRO A 48 -10.20 -6.72 -15.68
CA PRO A 48 -9.83 -6.97 -17.07
C PRO A 48 -8.68 -6.08 -17.53
N LEU A 49 -7.68 -6.70 -18.13
CA LEU A 49 -6.50 -5.97 -18.57
C LEU A 49 -6.84 -4.96 -19.68
N GLY A 50 -7.94 -5.16 -20.42
CA GLY A 50 -8.44 -4.24 -21.43
C GLY A 50 -9.43 -3.17 -20.95
N GLU A 51 -9.73 -2.20 -21.81
CA GLU A 51 -10.89 -1.32 -21.60
C GLU A 51 -12.21 -2.10 -21.71
N ARG A 52 -12.19 -3.16 -22.52
CA ARG A 52 -13.28 -4.14 -22.63
C ARG A 52 -12.85 -5.49 -22.07
N ALA A 53 -13.83 -6.28 -21.63
CA ALA A 53 -13.61 -7.58 -21.01
C ALA A 53 -13.00 -8.63 -21.97
N ASP A 54 -13.15 -8.42 -23.28
CA ASP A 54 -12.77 -9.33 -24.37
C ASP A 54 -11.39 -9.02 -25.00
N GLU A 55 -10.71 -7.94 -24.60
CA GLU A 55 -9.45 -7.53 -25.23
C GLU A 55 -8.26 -8.45 -24.88
N ALA A 56 -8.25 -9.05 -23.69
CA ALA A 56 -7.21 -9.99 -23.26
C ALA A 56 -7.75 -11.00 -22.23
N PRO A 57 -8.78 -11.80 -22.61
CA PRO A 57 -9.50 -12.67 -21.68
C PRO A 57 -8.59 -13.74 -21.07
N LEU A 58 -7.74 -14.37 -21.88
CA LEU A 58 -6.82 -15.41 -21.40
C LEU A 58 -5.78 -14.86 -20.41
N LEU A 59 -5.09 -13.77 -20.77
CA LEU A 59 -4.09 -13.15 -19.89
C LEU A 59 -4.71 -12.64 -18.58
N THR A 60 -5.92 -12.06 -18.66
CA THR A 60 -6.69 -11.64 -17.47
C THR A 60 -7.00 -12.82 -16.57
N GLY A 61 -7.42 -13.95 -17.16
CA GLY A 61 -7.81 -15.13 -16.39
C GLY A 61 -6.64 -15.88 -15.77
N LEU A 62 -5.53 -16.04 -16.50
CA LEU A 62 -4.29 -16.62 -15.97
C LEU A 62 -3.76 -15.82 -14.78
N LEU A 63 -3.69 -14.49 -14.92
CA LEU A 63 -3.25 -13.60 -13.85
C LEU A 63 -4.21 -13.64 -12.66
N SER A 64 -5.53 -13.63 -12.90
CA SER A 64 -6.53 -13.73 -11.82
C SER A 64 -6.41 -15.03 -11.03
N LEU A 65 -6.24 -16.16 -11.73
CA LEU A 65 -6.03 -17.47 -11.11
C LEU A 65 -4.72 -17.52 -10.33
N ARG A 66 -3.62 -17.03 -10.90
CA ARG A 66 -2.33 -16.99 -10.19
C ARG A 66 -2.45 -16.15 -8.93
N LEU A 67 -3.01 -14.95 -9.00
CA LEU A 67 -3.16 -14.09 -7.82
C LEU A 67 -4.08 -14.73 -6.79
N HIS A 68 -5.16 -15.40 -7.19
CA HIS A 68 -6.02 -16.11 -6.24
C HIS A 68 -5.28 -17.25 -5.54
N VAL A 69 -4.63 -18.14 -6.30
CA VAL A 69 -3.84 -19.25 -5.72
C VAL A 69 -2.74 -18.71 -4.80
N MET A 70 -2.05 -17.66 -5.24
CA MET A 70 -0.98 -17.01 -4.48
C MET A 70 -1.52 -16.38 -3.20
N HIS A 71 -2.64 -15.66 -3.26
CA HIS A 71 -3.16 -14.90 -2.14
C HIS A 71 -4.04 -15.71 -1.20
N GLU A 72 -4.65 -16.82 -1.61
CA GLU A 72 -5.57 -17.59 -0.75
C GLU A 72 -5.00 -18.97 -0.38
N SER A 73 -4.15 -19.57 -1.23
CA SER A 73 -3.76 -20.97 -1.10
C SER A 73 -2.29 -21.21 -0.71
N LEU A 74 -1.40 -20.25 -0.95
CA LEU A 74 0.02 -20.36 -0.55
C LEU A 74 0.26 -20.12 0.95
N ASN A 75 -0.76 -19.73 1.71
CA ASN A 75 -0.60 -19.44 3.12
C ASN A 75 -0.73 -20.71 3.98
N PRO A 76 0.37 -21.26 4.54
CA PRO A 76 0.34 -22.47 5.37
C PRO A 76 -0.42 -22.32 6.69
N LEU A 77 -0.81 -21.10 7.05
CA LEU A 77 -1.56 -20.81 8.27
C LEU A 77 -3.08 -20.92 8.03
N VAL A 78 -3.49 -20.80 6.77
CA VAL A 78 -4.89 -20.87 6.32
C VAL A 78 -5.20 -22.23 5.70
N THR A 79 -4.22 -22.87 5.06
CA THR A 79 -4.41 -24.13 4.32
C THR A 79 -3.51 -25.26 4.85
N SER A 80 -3.75 -26.50 4.40
CA SER A 80 -2.93 -27.65 4.78
C SER A 80 -1.58 -27.62 4.06
N GLU A 81 -0.54 -28.24 4.64
CA GLU A 81 0.79 -28.34 4.01
C GLU A 81 0.73 -28.96 2.62
N HIS A 82 -0.08 -30.01 2.46
CA HIS A 82 -0.35 -30.62 1.15
C HIS A 82 -0.95 -29.61 0.16
N THR A 83 -1.96 -28.84 0.59
CA THR A 83 -2.57 -27.77 -0.23
C THR A 83 -1.57 -26.68 -0.60
N VAL A 84 -0.68 -26.29 0.32
CA VAL A 84 0.37 -25.30 0.05
C VAL A 84 1.32 -25.82 -1.01
N ASP A 85 1.73 -27.08 -0.93
CA ASP A 85 2.61 -27.69 -1.92
C ASP A 85 1.97 -27.78 -3.31
N SER A 86 0.68 -28.14 -3.39
CA SER A 86 -0.08 -28.08 -4.65
C SER A 86 -0.19 -26.64 -5.15
N ALA A 87 -0.44 -25.67 -4.25
CA ALA A 87 -0.55 -24.25 -4.59
C ALA A 87 0.78 -23.67 -5.10
N ARG A 88 1.92 -24.08 -4.53
CA ARG A 88 3.27 -23.70 -5.00
C ARG A 88 3.48 -24.12 -6.44
N ARG A 89 3.26 -25.40 -6.74
CA ARG A 89 3.42 -25.95 -8.10
C ARG A 89 2.45 -25.30 -9.08
N LEU A 90 1.18 -25.15 -8.69
CA LEU A 90 0.17 -24.50 -9.52
C LEU A 90 0.48 -23.02 -9.78
N ALA A 91 0.96 -22.27 -8.78
CA ALA A 91 1.33 -20.86 -8.94
C ALA A 91 2.50 -20.67 -9.91
N VAL A 92 3.51 -21.55 -9.84
CA VAL A 92 4.64 -21.55 -10.79
C VAL A 92 4.15 -21.90 -12.20
N PHE A 93 3.37 -22.96 -12.37
CA PHE A 93 2.79 -23.35 -13.65
C PHE A 93 1.98 -22.20 -14.29
N LEU A 94 1.10 -21.57 -13.51
CA LEU A 94 0.27 -20.45 -13.98
C LEU A 94 1.15 -19.25 -14.38
N PHE A 95 2.21 -18.96 -13.62
CA PHE A 95 3.14 -17.88 -13.95
C PHE A 95 3.90 -18.14 -15.25
N GLU A 96 4.41 -19.35 -15.48
CA GLU A 96 5.09 -19.69 -16.74
C GLU A 96 4.16 -19.60 -17.94
N ARG A 97 2.89 -20.01 -17.77
CA ARG A 97 1.86 -19.85 -18.79
C ARG A 97 1.53 -18.38 -19.04
N GLU A 98 1.43 -17.59 -17.98
CA GLU A 98 1.20 -16.15 -18.02
C GLU A 98 2.30 -15.44 -18.83
N GLN A 99 3.58 -15.77 -18.61
CA GLN A 99 4.70 -15.19 -19.35
C GLN A 99 4.68 -15.56 -20.84
N ARG A 100 4.36 -16.82 -21.18
CA ARG A 100 4.21 -17.25 -22.58
C ARG A 100 3.09 -16.49 -23.30
N GLU A 101 1.94 -16.33 -22.65
CA GLU A 101 0.81 -15.57 -23.21
C GLU A 101 1.13 -14.07 -23.31
N ARG A 102 1.86 -13.51 -22.33
CA ARG A 102 2.34 -12.13 -22.40
C ARG A 102 3.25 -11.90 -23.60
N GLU A 103 4.19 -12.80 -23.86
CA GLU A 103 5.09 -12.68 -25.01
C GLU A 103 4.32 -12.78 -26.33
N ALA A 104 3.41 -13.75 -26.45
CA ALA A 104 2.52 -13.86 -27.61
C ALA A 104 1.63 -12.59 -27.79
N HIS A 105 1.19 -11.95 -26.70
CA HIS A 105 0.52 -10.66 -26.77
C HIS A 105 1.44 -9.55 -27.28
N ARG A 106 2.70 -9.46 -26.80
CA ARG A 106 3.67 -8.47 -27.28
C ARG A 106 3.93 -8.62 -28.77
N GLU A 107 4.11 -9.85 -29.25
CA GLU A 107 4.28 -10.13 -30.68
C GLU A 107 3.06 -9.65 -31.47
N ARG A 108 1.84 -10.02 -31.06
CA ARG A 108 0.60 -9.57 -31.73
C ARG A 108 0.46 -8.04 -31.73
N ALA A 109 0.77 -7.38 -30.63
CA ALA A 109 0.71 -5.92 -30.52
C ALA A 109 1.78 -5.22 -31.37
N GLY A 110 2.98 -5.81 -31.51
CA GLY A 110 4.09 -5.28 -32.30
C GLY A 110 3.87 -5.30 -33.82
N HIS A 111 3.01 -6.19 -34.33
CA HIS A 111 2.70 -6.32 -35.76
C HIS A 111 1.56 -5.39 -36.23
N GLY A 112 0.90 -4.66 -35.33
CA GLY A 112 -0.16 -3.71 -35.67
C GLY A 112 0.36 -2.40 -36.28
N ARG A 113 -0.13 -2.03 -37.47
CA ARG A 113 0.25 -0.80 -38.21
C ARG A 113 -0.09 0.56 -37.55
N ARG A 114 -0.46 0.59 -36.27
CA ARG A 114 -0.56 1.80 -35.45
C ARG A 114 0.06 1.52 -34.10
N ARG A 115 1.13 2.25 -33.73
CA ARG A 115 1.63 2.36 -32.35
C ARG A 115 0.56 3.05 -31.48
N LEU A 116 -0.56 2.37 -31.22
CA LEU A 116 -1.40 2.67 -30.07
C LEU A 116 -0.66 2.16 -28.84
N LEU A 117 -0.70 2.93 -27.75
CA LEU A 117 -0.09 2.55 -26.49
C LEU A 117 -0.69 1.20 -26.04
N ASP A 118 0.16 0.18 -25.84
CA ASP A 118 -0.25 -1.16 -25.36
C ASP A 118 -0.72 -1.07 -23.90
N VAL A 119 -1.95 -0.60 -23.68
CA VAL A 119 -2.55 -0.41 -22.36
C VAL A 119 -2.72 -1.75 -21.64
N VAL A 120 -3.10 -2.80 -22.38
CA VAL A 120 -3.22 -4.17 -21.86
C VAL A 120 -1.89 -4.64 -21.29
N GLY A 121 -0.83 -4.55 -22.10
CA GLY A 121 0.51 -4.91 -21.68
C GLY A 121 1.03 -4.04 -20.54
N LEU A 122 0.76 -2.73 -20.54
CA LEU A 122 1.14 -1.84 -19.45
C LEU A 122 0.45 -2.21 -18.13
N ARG A 123 -0.85 -2.53 -18.15
CA ARG A 123 -1.59 -3.00 -16.96
C ARG A 123 -1.08 -4.34 -16.47
N TYR A 124 -0.84 -5.27 -17.37
CA TYR A 124 -0.23 -6.56 -17.04
C TYR A 124 1.13 -6.37 -16.37
N ASP A 125 2.05 -5.65 -17.03
CA ASP A 125 3.42 -5.45 -16.55
C ASP A 125 3.39 -4.78 -15.15
N THR A 126 2.42 -3.90 -14.90
CA THR A 126 2.23 -3.24 -13.59
C THR A 126 1.70 -4.21 -12.53
N LEU A 127 0.68 -5.00 -12.83
CA LEU A 127 0.12 -5.97 -11.88
C LEU A 127 1.11 -7.07 -11.54
N ALA A 128 1.86 -7.56 -12.53
CA ALA A 128 2.92 -8.53 -12.34
C ALA A 128 4.05 -7.95 -11.46
N ALA A 129 4.43 -6.68 -11.65
CA ALA A 129 5.42 -6.02 -10.81
C ALA A 129 4.93 -5.81 -9.36
N LEU A 130 3.66 -5.42 -9.16
CA LEU A 130 3.07 -5.21 -7.84
C LEU A 130 2.67 -6.52 -7.12
N ASN A 131 2.69 -7.66 -7.81
CA ASN A 131 2.37 -8.98 -7.29
C ASN A 131 3.36 -10.04 -7.81
N PRO A 132 4.66 -9.88 -7.50
CA PRO A 132 5.67 -10.85 -7.89
C PRO A 132 5.44 -12.18 -7.14
N LEU A 133 5.97 -13.26 -7.70
CA LEU A 133 5.99 -14.54 -6.99
C LEU A 133 6.87 -14.44 -5.74
N PRO A 134 6.37 -14.78 -4.54
CA PRO A 134 7.15 -14.72 -3.30
C PRO A 134 8.11 -15.91 -3.23
N LEU A 135 9.35 -15.74 -3.69
CA LEU A 135 10.30 -16.84 -3.85
C LEU A 135 10.65 -17.49 -2.50
N ALA A 136 10.66 -16.72 -1.42
CA ALA A 136 10.80 -17.27 -0.07
C ALA A 136 9.73 -18.34 0.27
N LEU A 137 8.52 -18.23 -0.27
CA LEU A 137 7.44 -19.20 -0.07
C LEU A 137 7.41 -20.32 -1.11
N LEU A 138 8.17 -20.18 -2.20
CA LEU A 138 8.22 -21.15 -3.30
C LEU A 138 9.46 -22.04 -3.27
N ARG A 139 10.55 -21.62 -2.62
CA ARG A 139 11.77 -22.43 -2.48
C ARG A 139 11.53 -23.60 -1.53
N THR A 140 12.00 -24.79 -1.93
CA THR A 140 11.76 -26.05 -1.22
C THR A 140 12.98 -26.64 -0.50
N ASP A 141 14.18 -26.05 -0.57
CA ASP A 141 15.40 -26.69 -0.04
C ASP A 141 15.93 -26.03 1.24
N GLU A 142 15.67 -26.65 2.40
CA GLU A 142 16.59 -27.58 3.07
C GLU A 142 15.83 -28.29 4.20
N LYS A 143 15.96 -29.61 4.25
CA LYS A 143 15.44 -30.47 5.31
C LYS A 143 15.79 -29.91 6.69
N THR A 144 14.81 -29.94 7.58
CA THR A 144 14.94 -29.88 9.04
C THR A 144 16.19 -30.64 9.51
N PRO A 145 17.01 -30.10 10.44
CA PRO A 145 18.21 -30.80 10.95
C PRO A 145 17.94 -32.08 11.75
N SER A 146 16.69 -32.55 11.86
CA SER A 146 16.32 -33.66 12.75
C SER A 146 16.49 -35.06 12.15
N ASP A 147 16.58 -35.20 10.82
CA ASP A 147 16.57 -36.53 10.18
C ASP A 147 17.95 -36.90 9.61
N ARG A 148 18.90 -37.17 10.51
CA ARG A 148 20.09 -37.97 10.18
C ARG A 148 20.13 -39.22 11.05
N MET A 149 19.57 -40.31 10.55
CA MET A 149 20.08 -41.66 10.83
C MET A 149 20.16 -42.47 9.54
N GLU A 150 21.42 -42.63 9.11
CA GLU A 150 22.07 -43.72 8.37
C GLU A 150 21.51 -44.33 7.06
N PRO A 151 22.42 -44.82 6.18
CA PRO A 151 22.13 -45.12 4.79
C PRO A 151 21.84 -46.61 4.55
N ALA A 152 20.79 -46.91 3.79
CA ALA A 152 20.63 -48.22 3.16
C ALA A 152 20.37 -48.04 1.65
N ALA A 153 21.15 -48.78 0.86
CA ALA A 153 21.27 -48.70 -0.59
C ALA A 153 20.11 -49.37 -1.36
N ILE A 154 20.11 -49.16 -2.70
CA ILE A 154 19.39 -49.87 -3.81
C ILE A 154 18.06 -49.16 -4.17
N ALA A 155 17.67 -48.78 -5.41
CA ALA A 155 18.13 -48.83 -6.81
C ALA A 155 17.25 -47.85 -7.66
N PRO A 156 17.51 -47.58 -8.95
CA PRO A 156 17.07 -46.36 -9.63
C PRO A 156 15.68 -46.50 -10.28
N GLN A 157 14.80 -45.53 -10.06
CA GLN A 157 13.55 -45.37 -10.81
C GLN A 157 13.28 -43.90 -11.17
N GLN A 158 13.52 -43.63 -12.46
CA GLN A 158 12.73 -42.84 -13.41
C GLN A 158 12.23 -41.43 -13.02
N ASP A 159 12.84 -40.45 -13.69
CA ASP A 159 12.26 -39.19 -14.21
C ASP A 159 11.23 -38.49 -13.32
N VAL A 160 11.70 -37.98 -12.18
CA VAL A 160 11.08 -36.86 -11.49
C VAL A 160 11.56 -35.58 -12.16
N ALA A 161 10.63 -34.71 -12.53
CA ALA A 161 10.89 -33.36 -13.02
C ALA A 161 11.94 -32.68 -12.13
N ASP A 162 13.00 -32.23 -12.79
CA ASP A 162 14.21 -31.67 -12.19
C ASP A 162 13.89 -30.49 -11.23
N PRO A 163 14.28 -30.56 -9.94
CA PRO A 163 14.19 -29.44 -9.00
C PRO A 163 14.92 -28.17 -9.49
N SER A 164 15.78 -28.30 -10.51
CA SER A 164 16.47 -27.17 -11.14
C SER A 164 15.55 -26.17 -11.85
N ALA A 165 14.28 -26.50 -12.12
CA ALA A 165 13.33 -25.59 -12.79
C ALA A 165 13.08 -24.28 -12.00
N VAL A 166 13.19 -24.32 -10.66
CA VAL A 166 13.06 -23.13 -9.80
C VAL A 166 14.22 -22.15 -10.02
N THR A 167 15.38 -22.63 -10.49
CA THR A 167 16.59 -21.83 -10.71
C THR A 167 16.50 -20.91 -11.94
N THR A 168 15.57 -21.17 -12.86
CA THR A 168 15.32 -20.32 -14.04
C THR A 168 14.29 -19.21 -13.79
N LEU A 169 13.60 -19.23 -12.65
CA LEU A 169 12.65 -18.18 -12.22
C LEU A 169 13.33 -16.93 -11.64
N VAL A 170 14.65 -16.76 -11.84
CA VAL A 170 15.48 -15.70 -11.22
C VAL A 170 15.21 -14.30 -11.80
N ALA A 171 14.54 -14.19 -12.95
CA ALA A 171 14.38 -12.91 -13.66
C ALA A 171 13.30 -11.90 -13.14
N PRO A 172 12.27 -12.22 -12.32
CA PRO A 172 11.27 -11.23 -11.89
C PRO A 172 11.64 -10.44 -10.61
N GLN A 173 12.69 -10.81 -9.86
CA GLN A 173 13.08 -10.11 -8.62
C GLN A 173 13.45 -8.63 -8.85
N ASP A 174 13.76 -8.26 -10.09
CA ASP A 174 14.14 -6.91 -10.48
C ASP A 174 12.95 -5.99 -10.75
N ALA A 175 11.71 -6.50 -10.82
CA ALA A 175 10.55 -5.69 -11.22
C ALA A 175 10.23 -4.54 -10.26
N LEU A 176 10.57 -4.70 -8.97
CA LEU A 176 10.43 -3.66 -7.94
C LEU A 176 11.72 -2.85 -7.73
N ARG A 177 12.77 -3.02 -8.55
CA ARG A 177 13.94 -2.13 -8.49
C ARG A 177 13.59 -0.71 -8.97
N PRO A 178 14.37 0.31 -8.60
CA PRO A 178 14.08 1.71 -8.96
C PRO A 178 13.87 1.95 -10.45
N GLY A 179 14.73 1.37 -11.31
CA GLY A 179 14.68 1.55 -12.76
C GLY A 179 13.38 1.04 -13.41
N PRO A 180 13.03 -0.25 -13.24
CA PRO A 180 11.78 -0.82 -13.78
C PRO A 180 10.51 -0.11 -13.29
N VAL A 181 10.42 0.23 -12.00
CA VAL A 181 9.29 0.99 -11.45
C VAL A 181 9.19 2.38 -12.09
N ALA A 182 10.31 3.10 -12.21
CA ALA A 182 10.36 4.41 -12.87
C ALA A 182 9.92 4.34 -14.34
N ALA A 183 10.31 3.28 -15.06
CA ALA A 183 9.90 3.05 -16.45
C ALA A 183 8.38 2.83 -16.56
N LEU A 184 7.77 2.06 -15.64
CA LEU A 184 6.32 1.87 -15.60
C LEU A 184 5.58 3.18 -15.28
N VAL A 185 6.08 3.96 -14.32
CA VAL A 185 5.53 5.29 -13.99
C VAL A 185 5.56 6.19 -15.23
N ALA A 186 6.68 6.27 -15.95
CA ALA A 186 6.80 7.08 -17.15
C ALA A 186 5.81 6.65 -18.26
N ARG A 187 5.66 5.34 -18.50
CA ARG A 187 4.68 4.80 -19.47
C ARG A 187 3.25 5.15 -19.06
N TRP A 188 2.92 5.12 -17.77
CA TRP A 188 1.60 5.52 -17.28
C TRP A 188 1.35 7.02 -17.37
N GLU A 189 2.37 7.85 -17.14
CA GLU A 189 2.28 9.30 -17.35
C GLU A 189 1.98 9.62 -18.82
N GLU A 190 2.67 8.96 -19.74
CA GLU A 190 2.42 9.07 -21.18
C GLU A 190 1.01 8.59 -21.53
N ALA A 191 0.59 7.44 -21.01
CA ALA A 191 -0.75 6.90 -21.21
C ALA A 191 -1.84 7.91 -20.77
N ARG A 192 -1.69 8.50 -19.58
CA ARG A 192 -2.64 9.51 -19.07
C ARG A 192 -2.57 10.83 -19.83
N ALA A 193 -1.39 11.24 -20.29
CA ALA A 193 -1.24 12.43 -21.11
C ALA A 193 -1.88 12.24 -22.50
N SER A 194 -1.94 11.01 -23.00
CA SER A 194 -2.60 10.66 -24.26
C SER A 194 -4.13 10.53 -24.16
N GLU A 195 -4.72 10.71 -22.96
CA GLU A 195 -6.17 10.69 -22.77
C GLU A 195 -6.84 11.76 -23.64
N THR A 196 -7.79 11.36 -24.49
CA THR A 196 -8.50 12.30 -25.35
C THR A 196 -9.32 13.29 -24.52
N PHE A 197 -9.43 14.53 -25.00
CA PHE A 197 -10.21 15.57 -24.33
C PHE A 197 -11.66 15.15 -24.05
N GLY A 198 -12.30 14.46 -24.99
CA GLY A 198 -13.68 13.96 -24.82
C GLY A 198 -13.81 12.93 -23.69
N THR A 199 -12.82 12.05 -23.52
CA THR A 199 -12.77 11.11 -22.39
C THR A 199 -12.54 11.83 -21.07
N TYR A 200 -11.60 12.77 -21.05
CA TYR A 200 -11.30 13.61 -19.88
C TYR A 200 -12.55 14.36 -19.38
N VAL A 201 -13.22 15.10 -20.27
CA VAL A 201 -14.42 15.89 -19.93
C VAL A 201 -15.52 14.99 -19.38
N ARG A 202 -15.77 13.83 -20.00
CA ARG A 202 -16.78 12.88 -19.54
C ARG A 202 -16.50 12.38 -18.12
N LYS A 203 -15.25 12.00 -17.84
CA LYS A 203 -14.84 11.56 -16.50
C LYS A 203 -14.99 12.68 -15.46
N LYS A 204 -14.64 13.92 -15.83
CA LYS A 204 -14.79 15.09 -14.94
C LYS A 204 -16.23 15.49 -14.69
N LEU A 205 -17.10 15.43 -15.71
CA LEU A 205 -18.53 15.65 -15.53
C LEU A 205 -19.15 14.60 -14.61
N ALA A 206 -18.80 13.32 -14.80
CA ALA A 206 -19.25 12.24 -13.92
C ALA A 206 -18.79 12.46 -12.47
N GLN A 207 -17.52 12.83 -12.28
CA GLN A 207 -16.97 13.18 -10.97
C GLN A 207 -17.73 14.35 -10.32
N ASN A 208 -17.97 15.44 -11.05
CA ASN A 208 -18.70 16.61 -10.53
C ASN A 208 -20.14 16.25 -10.15
N ALA A 209 -20.82 15.46 -10.99
CA ALA A 209 -22.16 14.97 -10.68
C ALA A 209 -22.18 14.12 -9.38
N ASP A 210 -21.16 13.27 -9.18
CA ASP A 210 -21.01 12.50 -7.95
C ASP A 210 -20.74 13.39 -6.72
N PHE A 211 -19.94 14.47 -6.86
CA PHE A 211 -19.73 15.45 -5.79
C PHE A 211 -21.02 16.17 -5.38
N PHE A 212 -21.79 16.68 -6.34
CA PHE A 212 -23.06 17.33 -6.05
C PHE A 212 -24.03 16.35 -5.39
N ARG A 213 -24.15 15.13 -5.93
CA ARG A 213 -25.00 14.10 -5.36
C ARG A 213 -24.61 13.77 -3.92
N HIS A 214 -23.32 13.66 -3.63
CA HIS A 214 -22.84 13.42 -2.27
C HIS A 214 -23.20 14.58 -1.35
N GLY A 215 -22.93 15.83 -1.78
CA GLY A 215 -23.28 17.04 -1.04
C GLY A 215 -24.76 17.11 -0.67
N PHE A 216 -25.65 16.85 -1.62
CA PHE A 216 -27.10 16.81 -1.37
C PHE A 216 -27.55 15.67 -0.44
N SER A 217 -26.76 14.60 -0.33
CA SER A 217 -27.07 13.47 0.56
C SER A 217 -26.48 13.59 1.97
N LEU A 218 -25.67 14.61 2.26
CA LEU A 218 -25.04 14.80 3.58
C LEU A 218 -26.05 14.80 4.74
N PRO A 219 -27.24 15.43 4.66
CA PRO A 219 -28.21 15.39 5.76
C PRO A 219 -28.69 13.96 6.06
N ALA A 220 -28.95 13.15 5.02
CA ALA A 220 -29.36 11.76 5.18
C ALA A 220 -28.25 10.92 5.82
N TYR A 221 -27.00 11.12 5.40
CA TYR A 221 -25.85 10.45 6.00
C TYR A 221 -25.63 10.86 7.45
N TRP A 222 -25.84 12.12 7.81
CA TRP A 222 -25.75 12.59 9.18
C TRP A 222 -26.82 11.93 10.07
N TRP A 223 -28.04 11.80 9.57
CA TRP A 223 -29.10 11.09 10.28
C TRP A 223 -28.81 9.60 10.43
N ARG A 224 -28.36 8.93 9.37
CA ARG A 224 -27.92 7.53 9.41
C ARG A 224 -26.82 7.32 10.43
N ARG A 225 -25.79 8.18 10.42
CA ARG A 225 -24.68 8.17 11.39
C ARG A 225 -25.20 8.24 12.82
N ARG A 226 -26.11 9.17 13.11
CA ARG A 226 -26.72 9.29 14.45
C ARG A 226 -27.44 7.99 14.87
N ARG A 227 -28.16 7.34 13.95
CA ARG A 227 -28.84 6.06 14.22
C ARG A 227 -27.87 4.91 14.48
N ILE A 228 -26.84 4.76 13.65
CA ILE A 228 -25.81 3.73 13.85
C ILE A 228 -25.11 3.97 15.18
N ARG A 229 -24.66 5.20 15.44
CA ARG A 229 -23.99 5.56 16.70
C ARG A 229 -24.86 5.31 17.94
N SER A 230 -26.18 5.44 17.84
CA SER A 230 -27.09 5.15 18.96
C SER A 230 -27.12 3.68 19.36
N ALA A 231 -26.60 2.78 18.52
CA ALA A 231 -26.46 1.36 18.83
C ALA A 231 -25.28 1.06 19.76
N LEU A 232 -24.26 1.93 19.81
CA LEU A 232 -23.07 1.72 20.64
C LEU A 232 -23.44 1.70 22.13
N THR A 233 -22.84 0.76 22.87
CA THR A 233 -23.01 0.66 24.32
C THR A 233 -22.49 1.92 25.02
N ASN A 234 -22.90 2.13 26.28
CA ASN A 234 -22.38 3.26 27.07
C ASN A 234 -20.87 3.10 27.32
N ALA A 235 -20.37 1.88 27.49
CA ALA A 235 -18.94 1.61 27.68
C ALA A 235 -18.12 2.12 26.48
N LEU A 236 -18.49 1.70 25.26
CA LEU A 236 -17.85 2.15 24.02
C LEU A 236 -17.93 3.68 23.85
N ARG A 237 -19.10 4.27 24.13
CA ARG A 237 -19.29 5.74 24.00
C ARG A 237 -18.55 6.55 25.05
N SER A 238 -18.23 5.96 26.19
CA SER A 238 -17.51 6.63 27.29
C SER A 238 -16.01 6.73 27.05
N ASN A 239 -15.44 5.87 26.21
CA ASN A 239 -14.02 5.94 25.85
C ASN A 239 -13.80 6.97 24.71
N PRO A 240 -13.03 8.05 24.95
CA PRO A 240 -12.84 9.11 23.96
C PRO A 240 -12.05 8.65 22.73
N VAL A 241 -11.10 7.74 22.89
CA VAL A 241 -10.25 7.23 21.80
C VAL A 241 -11.05 6.30 20.89
N VAL A 242 -11.87 5.41 21.47
CA VAL A 242 -12.82 4.59 20.70
C VAL A 242 -13.72 5.48 19.83
N MET A 243 -14.25 6.55 20.41
CA MET A 243 -15.12 7.47 19.69
C MET A 243 -14.38 8.31 18.64
N GLU A 244 -13.10 8.62 18.83
CA GLU A 244 -12.25 9.27 17.82
C GLU A 244 -11.98 8.33 16.64
N THR A 245 -11.56 7.09 16.90
CA THR A 245 -11.37 6.06 15.87
C THR A 245 -12.68 5.81 15.11
N TYR A 246 -13.78 5.67 15.83
CA TYR A 246 -15.10 5.49 15.21
C TYR A 246 -15.55 6.69 14.39
N PHE A 247 -15.23 7.92 14.84
CA PHE A 247 -15.53 9.14 14.09
C PHE A 247 -14.85 9.16 12.72
N ALA A 248 -13.61 8.65 12.61
CA ALA A 248 -12.91 8.52 11.33
C ALA A 248 -13.61 7.51 10.39
N ILE A 249 -14.04 6.36 10.92
CA ILE A 249 -14.80 5.34 10.16
C ILE A 249 -16.10 5.94 9.60
N GLU A 250 -16.85 6.66 10.44
CA GLU A 250 -18.10 7.31 10.05
C GLU A 250 -17.94 8.40 8.98
N GLN A 251 -16.72 8.95 8.78
CA GLN A 251 -16.43 9.89 7.69
C GLN A 251 -16.20 9.18 6.36
N VAL A 252 -15.54 8.02 6.38
CA VAL A 252 -15.20 7.25 5.18
C VAL A 252 -16.45 6.57 4.60
N GLY A 253 -17.31 6.05 5.47
CA GLY A 253 -18.50 5.29 5.05
C GLY A 253 -19.39 5.98 4.02
N PRO A 254 -19.85 7.23 4.25
CA PRO A 254 -20.61 8.01 3.28
C PRO A 254 -19.88 8.26 1.95
N ILE A 255 -18.55 8.33 1.96
CA ILE A 255 -17.76 8.49 0.74
C ILE A 255 -17.82 7.20 -0.08
N ILE A 256 -17.66 6.04 0.56
CA ILE A 256 -17.76 4.72 -0.10
C ILE A 256 -19.17 4.52 -0.66
N ASP A 257 -20.20 4.60 0.19
CA ASP A 257 -21.59 4.35 -0.24
C ASP A 257 -22.05 5.36 -1.29
N GLY A 258 -21.61 6.60 -1.09
CA GLY A 258 -21.91 7.74 -1.95
C GLY A 258 -21.18 7.61 -3.26
N PHE A 259 -19.87 7.88 -3.29
CA PHE A 259 -19.11 8.00 -4.53
C PHE A 259 -18.82 6.68 -5.22
N VAL A 260 -18.53 5.63 -4.45
CA VAL A 260 -18.08 4.36 -5.02
C VAL A 260 -19.26 3.53 -5.50
N PHE A 261 -20.20 3.27 -4.60
CA PHE A 261 -21.33 2.40 -4.87
C PHE A 261 -22.53 3.12 -5.46
N ARG A 262 -22.58 4.45 -5.35
CA ARG A 262 -23.74 5.26 -5.78
C ARG A 262 -25.04 4.73 -5.19
N ALA A 263 -25.02 4.24 -3.95
CA ALA A 263 -26.15 3.57 -3.32
C ALA A 263 -27.33 4.55 -3.17
N ARG A 264 -28.31 4.45 -4.08
CA ARG A 264 -29.45 5.39 -4.16
C ARG A 264 -30.53 5.10 -3.11
N GLY A 265 -30.68 3.84 -2.67
CA GLY A 265 -31.81 3.38 -1.84
C GLY A 265 -31.53 3.13 -0.35
N THR A 266 -30.27 3.06 0.10
CA THR A 266 -29.90 2.62 1.46
C THR A 266 -29.30 3.73 2.34
N LYS A 267 -29.44 5.00 1.91
CA LYS A 267 -28.82 6.18 2.58
C LYS A 267 -29.31 6.41 4.01
N LEU A 268 -30.43 5.81 4.40
CA LEU A 268 -31.01 5.88 5.74
C LEU A 268 -30.93 4.55 6.51
N GLY A 269 -30.51 3.47 5.84
CA GLY A 269 -30.45 2.12 6.41
C GLY A 269 -29.41 2.03 7.50
N ARG A 270 -29.75 1.38 8.62
CA ARG A 270 -28.82 1.15 9.74
C ARG A 270 -27.89 -0.04 9.48
N ALA A 271 -28.26 -0.97 8.60
CA ALA A 271 -27.53 -2.22 8.34
C ALA A 271 -26.05 -2.02 8.01
N VAL A 272 -25.69 -0.97 7.25
CA VAL A 272 -24.28 -0.62 6.95
C VAL A 272 -23.43 -0.36 8.21
N GLY A 273 -24.06 -0.11 9.36
CA GLY A 273 -23.41 -0.02 10.65
C GLY A 273 -22.68 -1.30 11.06
N VAL A 274 -23.11 -2.47 10.58
CA VAL A 274 -22.38 -3.74 10.78
C VAL A 274 -20.94 -3.62 10.28
N ALA A 275 -20.72 -3.04 9.10
CA ALA A 275 -19.37 -2.81 8.58
C ALA A 275 -18.59 -1.78 9.42
N ASP A 276 -19.25 -0.72 9.90
CA ASP A 276 -18.61 0.29 10.74
C ASP A 276 -18.14 -0.30 12.08
N PHE A 277 -18.97 -1.15 12.71
CA PHE A 277 -18.62 -1.88 13.93
C PHE A 277 -17.54 -2.92 13.67
N ALA A 278 -17.57 -3.61 12.53
CA ALA A 278 -16.57 -4.62 12.17
C ALA A 278 -15.19 -3.99 11.99
N PHE A 279 -15.13 -2.84 11.30
CA PHE A 279 -13.90 -2.10 11.14
C PHE A 279 -13.38 -1.54 12.47
N LEU A 280 -14.26 -1.04 13.34
CA LEU A 280 -13.88 -0.61 14.69
C LEU A 280 -13.32 -1.77 15.51
N TYR A 281 -13.97 -2.94 15.47
CA TYR A 281 -13.52 -4.13 16.18
C TYR A 281 -12.12 -4.52 15.71
N MET A 282 -11.89 -4.56 14.40
CA MET A 282 -10.58 -4.89 13.84
C MET A 282 -9.50 -3.90 14.30
N GLN A 283 -9.76 -2.58 14.26
CA GLN A 283 -8.79 -1.58 14.74
C GLN A 283 -8.44 -1.71 16.22
N MET A 284 -9.40 -2.11 17.06
CA MET A 284 -9.16 -2.35 18.48
C MET A 284 -8.44 -3.68 18.74
N ALA A 285 -8.75 -4.71 17.94
CA ALA A 285 -8.11 -6.01 18.03
C ALA A 285 -6.66 -5.98 17.55
N ASP A 286 -6.37 -5.21 16.50
CA ASP A 286 -5.02 -4.91 16.00
C ASP A 286 -4.17 -4.25 17.09
N GLU A 287 -4.73 -3.26 17.80
CA GLU A 287 -4.04 -2.64 18.93
C GLU A 287 -3.79 -3.61 20.10
N LEU A 288 -4.78 -4.46 20.44
CA LEU A 288 -4.59 -5.48 21.47
C LEU A 288 -3.42 -6.40 21.10
N VAL A 289 -3.39 -6.82 19.83
CA VAL A 289 -2.34 -7.63 19.25
C VAL A 289 -0.97 -6.96 19.36
N ASP A 290 -0.84 -5.70 18.93
CA ASP A 290 0.43 -4.99 18.96
C ASP A 290 0.98 -4.91 20.39
N ASN A 291 0.10 -4.66 21.37
CA ASN A 291 0.49 -4.62 22.78
C ASN A 291 0.84 -6.03 23.32
N LEU A 292 0.14 -7.09 22.89
CA LEU A 292 0.52 -8.47 23.23
C LEU A 292 1.92 -8.81 22.70
N VAL A 293 2.22 -8.45 21.44
CA VAL A 293 3.55 -8.68 20.85
C VAL A 293 4.61 -7.85 21.59
N HIS A 294 4.30 -6.61 21.96
CA HIS A 294 5.19 -5.76 22.74
C HIS A 294 5.58 -6.39 24.10
N HIS A 295 4.60 -6.97 24.82
CA HIS A 295 4.84 -7.53 26.15
C HIS A 295 5.37 -8.96 26.16
N LEU A 296 4.91 -9.81 25.23
CA LEU A 296 5.25 -11.24 25.23
C LEU A 296 6.32 -11.61 24.20
N GLY A 297 6.62 -10.72 23.26
CA GLY A 297 7.34 -11.05 22.04
C GLY A 297 6.52 -11.95 21.10
N ALA A 298 6.99 -12.10 19.87
CA ALA A 298 6.32 -12.93 18.86
C ALA A 298 6.11 -14.38 19.34
N GLU A 299 7.12 -15.01 19.95
CA GLU A 299 7.00 -16.40 20.44
C GLU A 299 5.97 -16.56 21.57
N GLY A 300 5.89 -15.59 22.49
CA GLY A 300 4.91 -15.64 23.57
C GLY A 300 3.48 -15.51 23.04
N VAL A 301 3.26 -14.60 22.11
CA VAL A 301 1.99 -14.48 21.39
C VAL A 301 1.65 -15.74 20.60
N LEU A 302 2.61 -16.34 19.92
CA LEU A 302 2.41 -17.58 19.17
C LEU A 302 1.91 -18.73 20.05
N ARG A 303 2.45 -18.85 21.27
CA ARG A 303 1.96 -19.82 22.27
C ARG A 303 0.51 -19.53 22.68
N LEU A 304 0.20 -18.27 22.96
CA LEU A 304 -1.16 -17.84 23.31
C LEU A 304 -2.15 -18.11 22.16
N VAL A 305 -1.77 -17.83 20.92
CA VAL A 305 -2.57 -18.18 19.74
C VAL A 305 -2.75 -19.69 19.62
N ALA A 306 -1.72 -20.50 19.85
CA ALA A 306 -1.83 -21.95 19.76
C ALA A 306 -2.78 -22.54 20.81
N GLU A 307 -2.79 -21.97 22.02
CA GLU A 307 -3.63 -22.41 23.14
C GLU A 307 -5.10 -22.00 22.98
N TYR A 308 -5.35 -20.73 22.66
CA TYR A 308 -6.71 -20.17 22.64
C TYR A 308 -7.35 -20.14 21.24
N TYR A 309 -6.55 -20.33 20.19
CA TYR A 309 -6.96 -20.39 18.78
C TYR A 309 -6.34 -21.57 18.03
N PRO A 310 -6.57 -22.82 18.50
CA PRO A 310 -6.14 -24.00 17.77
C PRO A 310 -6.71 -23.99 16.35
N ARG A 311 -6.03 -24.67 15.43
CA ARG A 311 -6.40 -24.72 13.99
C ARG A 311 -7.88 -25.08 13.77
N SER A 312 -8.47 -25.90 14.65
CA SER A 312 -9.88 -26.30 14.62
C SER A 312 -10.88 -25.15 14.87
N LEU A 313 -10.48 -24.08 15.56
CA LEU A 313 -11.32 -22.91 15.85
C LEU A 313 -11.15 -21.77 14.85
N ARG A 314 -10.20 -21.89 13.90
CA ARG A 314 -9.95 -20.86 12.88
C ARG A 314 -11.11 -20.65 11.90
N SER A 315 -12.15 -21.49 11.98
CA SER A 315 -13.41 -21.34 11.24
C SER A 315 -14.52 -20.63 12.04
N SER A 316 -14.31 -20.15 13.28
CA SER A 316 -15.34 -19.48 14.09
C SER A 316 -15.70 -18.09 13.55
N LEU A 317 -16.92 -17.58 13.77
CA LEU A 317 -17.41 -16.34 13.13
C LEU A 317 -16.57 -15.09 13.50
N LEU A 318 -16.02 -15.02 14.70
CA LEU A 318 -15.39 -13.81 15.26
C LEU A 318 -13.99 -14.14 15.77
N ILE A 319 -12.99 -13.73 14.99
CA ILE A 319 -11.57 -13.86 15.30
C ILE A 319 -10.97 -12.44 15.17
N PRO A 320 -9.98 -12.02 15.97
CA PRO A 320 -9.27 -12.79 17.01
C PRO A 320 -9.61 -12.44 18.47
N PHE A 321 -9.05 -13.24 19.38
CA PHE A 321 -9.01 -13.07 20.85
C PHE A 321 -10.37 -12.99 21.58
N GLU A 322 -11.44 -13.42 20.93
CA GLU A 322 -12.78 -13.67 21.49
C GLU A 322 -12.84 -14.53 22.78
N ASN A 323 -11.84 -15.38 23.02
CA ASN A 323 -11.71 -16.35 24.12
C ASN A 323 -10.61 -15.95 25.10
N LEU A 324 -9.92 -14.83 24.86
CA LEU A 324 -8.92 -14.33 25.77
C LEU A 324 -9.62 -13.63 26.94
N ASP A 325 -9.28 -14.02 28.16
CA ASP A 325 -9.79 -13.45 29.40
C ASP A 325 -8.64 -13.06 30.34
N ASP A 326 -8.99 -12.49 31.50
CA ASP A 326 -7.99 -12.04 32.48
C ASP A 326 -7.15 -13.21 33.01
N ALA A 327 -7.74 -14.40 33.16
CA ALA A 327 -7.02 -15.59 33.62
C ALA A 327 -5.97 -16.05 32.59
N ALA A 328 -6.30 -15.96 31.30
CA ALA A 328 -5.37 -16.24 30.21
C ALA A 328 -4.22 -15.22 30.14
N LEU A 329 -4.50 -13.94 30.37
CA LEU A 329 -3.46 -12.89 30.47
C LEU A 329 -2.51 -13.17 31.63
N GLU A 330 -3.05 -13.47 32.81
CA GLU A 330 -2.26 -13.82 34.00
C GLU A 330 -1.40 -15.06 33.76
N ALA A 331 -1.95 -16.11 33.13
CA ALA A 331 -1.22 -17.31 32.77
C ALA A 331 -0.09 -17.04 31.77
N ALA A 332 -0.28 -16.08 30.87
CA ALA A 332 0.76 -15.60 29.93
C ALA A 332 1.78 -14.66 30.58
N GLY A 333 1.59 -14.25 31.84
CA GLY A 333 2.47 -13.35 32.57
C GLY A 333 2.20 -11.86 32.34
N ILE A 334 1.02 -11.50 31.80
CA ILE A 334 0.56 -10.11 31.68
C ILE A 334 -0.45 -9.83 32.79
N PRO A 335 -0.14 -8.94 33.75
CA PRO A 335 -1.13 -8.46 34.70
C PRO A 335 -2.31 -7.79 33.94
N PRO A 336 -3.58 -8.16 34.17
CA PRO A 336 -4.73 -7.62 33.44
C PRO A 336 -4.90 -6.09 33.52
N GLU A 337 -4.33 -5.47 34.56
CA GLU A 337 -4.26 -4.03 34.78
C GLU A 337 -3.19 -3.31 33.95
N THR A 338 -2.32 -4.05 33.26
CA THR A 338 -1.25 -3.48 32.41
C THR A 338 -1.88 -2.55 31.37
N PRO A 339 -1.35 -1.32 31.21
CA PRO A 339 -1.97 -0.31 30.36
C PRO A 339 -1.74 -0.59 28.87
N ILE A 340 -2.77 -0.33 28.06
CA ILE A 340 -2.73 -0.14 26.62
C ILE A 340 -2.78 1.38 26.36
N PRO A 341 -1.63 2.05 26.11
CA PRO A 341 -1.54 3.50 26.15
C PRO A 341 -2.45 4.22 25.16
N LYS A 342 -2.57 3.72 23.93
CA LYS A 342 -3.35 4.37 22.86
C LYS A 342 -4.81 4.56 23.24
N TYR A 343 -5.47 3.51 23.74
CA TYR A 343 -6.88 3.55 24.12
C TYR A 343 -7.10 3.99 25.57
N ARG A 344 -6.03 4.18 26.35
CA ARG A 344 -6.06 4.63 27.75
C ARG A 344 -6.91 3.70 28.63
N VAL A 345 -6.77 2.40 28.41
CA VAL A 345 -7.42 1.33 29.16
C VAL A 345 -6.37 0.31 29.56
N SER A 346 -6.70 -0.61 30.46
CA SER A 346 -5.87 -1.79 30.69
C SER A 346 -6.16 -2.88 29.64
N PHE A 347 -5.37 -3.96 29.62
CA PHE A 347 -5.69 -5.16 28.85
C PHE A 347 -7.09 -5.70 29.16
N SER A 348 -7.43 -5.89 30.44
CA SER A 348 -8.79 -6.29 30.86
C SER A 348 -9.87 -5.33 30.33
N GLY A 349 -9.59 -4.02 30.39
CA GLY A 349 -10.48 -3.00 29.84
C GLY A 349 -10.66 -3.11 28.32
N MET A 350 -9.60 -3.41 27.56
CA MET A 350 -9.68 -3.64 26.12
C MET A 350 -10.50 -4.89 25.79
N LEU A 351 -10.26 -6.01 26.50
CA LEU A 351 -11.03 -7.25 26.34
C LEU A 351 -12.52 -7.03 26.60
N ALA A 352 -12.87 -6.28 27.65
CA ALA A 352 -14.25 -5.93 27.94
C ALA A 352 -14.91 -5.12 26.81
N LEU A 353 -14.20 -4.10 26.27
CA LEU A 353 -14.73 -3.29 25.17
C LEU A 353 -14.89 -4.09 23.87
N LEU A 354 -13.95 -4.98 23.55
CA LEU A 354 -14.05 -5.89 22.40
C LEU A 354 -15.22 -6.85 22.56
N SER A 355 -15.44 -7.41 23.76
CA SER A 355 -16.58 -8.28 24.05
C SER A 355 -17.93 -7.56 23.87
N ASP A 356 -18.02 -6.32 24.35
CA ASP A 356 -19.19 -5.44 24.15
C ASP A 356 -19.48 -5.20 22.66
N LEU A 357 -18.44 -4.86 21.89
CA LEU A 357 -18.57 -4.60 20.46
C LEU A 357 -18.91 -5.87 19.67
N ARG A 358 -18.39 -7.02 20.09
CA ARG A 358 -18.70 -8.34 19.55
C ARG A 358 -20.18 -8.70 19.73
N ALA A 359 -20.71 -8.51 20.94
CA ALA A 359 -22.13 -8.76 21.22
C ALA A 359 -23.03 -7.87 20.36
N LEU A 360 -22.65 -6.60 20.18
CA LEU A 360 -23.34 -5.68 19.28
C LEU A 360 -23.29 -6.16 17.82
N LEU A 361 -22.12 -6.57 17.33
CA LEU A 361 -21.93 -7.08 15.97
C LEU A 361 -22.83 -8.28 15.66
N LEU A 362 -22.92 -9.24 16.57
CA LEU A 362 -23.78 -10.42 16.41
C LEU A 362 -25.26 -10.02 16.24
N VAL A 363 -25.75 -9.15 17.12
CA VAL A 363 -27.13 -8.67 17.10
C VAL A 363 -27.43 -7.89 15.82
N GLU A 364 -26.54 -6.98 15.42
CA GLU A 364 -26.74 -6.16 14.22
C GLU A 364 -26.61 -6.97 12.93
N THR A 365 -25.77 -8.00 12.91
CA THR A 365 -25.65 -8.92 11.77
C THR A 365 -26.92 -9.75 11.59
N GLN A 366 -27.43 -10.34 12.67
CA GLN A 366 -28.70 -11.08 12.65
C GLN A 366 -29.86 -10.19 12.18
N ARG A 367 -29.90 -8.93 12.65
CA ARG A 367 -30.88 -7.94 12.18
C ARG A 367 -30.73 -7.64 10.69
N ALA A 368 -29.50 -7.43 10.22
CA ALA A 368 -29.26 -7.17 8.80
C ALA A 368 -29.71 -8.34 7.90
N GLU A 369 -29.45 -9.59 8.30
CA GLU A 369 -29.95 -10.75 7.56
C GLU A 369 -31.48 -10.82 7.57
N ALA A 370 -32.11 -10.58 8.72
CA ALA A 370 -33.58 -10.51 8.83
C ALA A 370 -34.19 -9.37 8.00
N ASP A 371 -33.47 -8.26 7.84
CA ASP A 371 -33.87 -7.09 7.04
C ASP A 371 -33.64 -7.28 5.53
N GLY A 372 -33.23 -8.48 5.09
CA GLY A 372 -33.12 -8.83 3.67
C GLY A 372 -31.73 -8.60 3.06
N PHE A 373 -30.68 -8.59 3.86
CA PHE A 373 -29.29 -8.59 3.40
C PHE A 373 -28.65 -9.98 3.63
N PRO A 374 -28.95 -10.99 2.79
CA PRO A 374 -28.45 -12.35 3.00
C PRO A 374 -26.93 -12.43 2.78
N GLY A 375 -26.28 -13.33 3.51
CA GLY A 375 -24.84 -13.61 3.36
C GLY A 375 -23.92 -12.61 4.05
N VAL A 376 -24.47 -11.63 4.80
CA VAL A 376 -23.68 -10.68 5.58
C VAL A 376 -22.86 -11.40 6.65
N ALA A 377 -23.39 -12.45 7.29
CA ALA A 377 -22.61 -13.22 8.26
C ALA A 377 -21.37 -13.87 7.64
N SER A 378 -21.50 -14.43 6.43
CA SER A 378 -20.37 -15.02 5.68
C SER A 378 -19.35 -13.96 5.28
N GLU A 379 -19.78 -12.81 4.77
CA GLU A 379 -18.86 -11.71 4.39
C GLU A 379 -18.12 -11.14 5.62
N LEU A 380 -18.81 -11.09 6.77
CA LEU A 380 -18.22 -10.65 8.03
C LEU A 380 -17.17 -11.65 8.54
N GLN A 381 -17.47 -12.95 8.46
CA GLN A 381 -16.53 -14.03 8.79
C GLN A 381 -15.27 -13.92 7.94
N ASP A 382 -15.44 -13.84 6.62
CA ASP A 382 -14.39 -13.68 5.63
C ASP A 382 -13.50 -12.47 5.91
N PHE A 383 -14.11 -11.34 6.28
CA PHE A 383 -13.38 -10.13 6.65
C PHE A 383 -12.49 -10.35 7.88
N PHE A 384 -13.03 -10.90 8.96
CA PHE A 384 -12.27 -11.14 10.20
C PHE A 384 -11.19 -12.20 10.04
N HIS A 385 -11.50 -13.32 9.36
CA HIS A 385 -10.54 -14.38 9.10
C HIS A 385 -9.36 -13.90 8.28
N HIS A 386 -9.63 -13.07 7.26
CA HIS A 386 -8.57 -12.49 6.45
C HIS A 386 -7.66 -11.58 7.27
N CYS A 387 -8.23 -10.67 8.07
CA CYS A 387 -7.46 -9.76 8.93
C CYS A 387 -6.60 -10.53 9.95
N PHE A 388 -7.16 -11.59 10.56
CA PHE A 388 -6.37 -12.42 11.47
C PHE A 388 -5.31 -13.22 10.73
N GLY A 389 -5.62 -13.76 9.55
CA GLY A 389 -4.64 -14.44 8.71
C GLY A 389 -3.44 -13.55 8.39
N THR A 390 -3.67 -12.27 8.10
CA THR A 390 -2.56 -11.32 7.87
C THR A 390 -1.75 -11.04 9.11
N TYR A 391 -2.34 -11.05 10.30
CA TYR A 391 -1.57 -10.97 11.54
C TYR A 391 -0.70 -12.22 11.76
N LEU A 392 -1.26 -13.40 11.53
CA LEU A 392 -0.49 -14.64 11.62
C LEU A 392 0.68 -14.65 10.61
N ASP A 393 0.49 -14.08 9.42
CA ASP A 393 1.58 -13.91 8.46
C ASP A 393 2.78 -13.19 9.11
N GLU A 394 2.54 -12.10 9.84
CA GLU A 394 3.60 -11.30 10.48
C GLU A 394 4.36 -12.09 11.56
N LEU A 395 3.65 -12.91 12.34
CA LEU A 395 4.27 -13.71 13.40
C LEU A 395 5.04 -14.93 12.87
N TYR A 396 4.52 -15.60 11.84
CA TYR A 396 5.04 -16.90 11.40
C TYR A 396 6.01 -16.78 10.21
N LEU A 397 5.87 -15.78 9.33
CA LEU A 397 6.69 -15.67 8.12
C LEU A 397 8.20 -15.55 8.37
N PRO A 398 8.72 -14.86 9.40
CA PRO A 398 10.17 -14.78 9.64
C PRO A 398 10.79 -16.17 9.83
N THR A 399 10.12 -16.99 10.64
CA THR A 399 10.49 -18.38 10.94
C THR A 399 10.44 -19.26 9.69
N VAL A 400 9.43 -19.06 8.84
CA VAL A 400 9.22 -19.85 7.60
C VAL A 400 10.20 -19.44 6.49
N ALA A 401 10.56 -18.16 6.38
CA ALA A 401 11.26 -17.63 5.22
C ALA A 401 12.80 -17.76 5.31
N ARG A 402 13.43 -17.44 6.46
CA ARG A 402 14.91 -17.37 6.59
C ARG A 402 15.46 -17.67 7.99
N GLY A 403 14.68 -18.27 8.88
CA GLY A 403 15.13 -18.59 10.24
C GLY A 403 15.27 -17.34 11.12
N SER A 404 16.45 -16.72 11.16
CA SER A 404 16.82 -15.66 12.12
C SER A 404 16.76 -14.21 11.59
N ALA A 405 16.28 -13.99 10.36
CA ALA A 405 16.10 -12.63 9.82
C ALA A 405 14.84 -11.97 10.43
N THR A 406 14.91 -10.67 10.72
CA THR A 406 13.71 -9.89 11.07
C THR A 406 12.91 -9.60 9.80
N LEU A 407 11.59 -9.40 9.93
CA LEU A 407 10.68 -9.35 8.77
C LEU A 407 10.96 -8.16 7.84
N ASP A 408 11.47 -7.06 8.40
CA ASP A 408 11.93 -5.85 7.71
C ASP A 408 13.20 -6.05 6.86
N GLN A 409 13.90 -7.18 7.03
CA GLN A 409 15.09 -7.56 6.24
C GLN A 409 14.77 -8.50 5.07
N LEU A 410 13.52 -8.98 4.96
CA LEU A 410 13.12 -9.78 3.82
C LEU A 410 13.03 -8.92 2.55
N PRO A 411 13.40 -9.47 1.37
CA PRO A 411 13.25 -8.74 0.12
C PRO A 411 11.83 -8.21 -0.07
N LEU A 412 11.69 -6.95 -0.51
CA LEU A 412 10.37 -6.38 -0.80
C LEU A 412 9.54 -7.28 -1.72
N SER A 413 10.15 -7.93 -2.71
CA SER A 413 9.49 -8.88 -3.60
C SER A 413 8.93 -10.12 -2.89
N ASP A 414 9.55 -10.56 -1.80
CA ASP A 414 9.11 -11.73 -1.04
C ASP A 414 7.96 -11.39 -0.07
N VAL A 415 7.85 -10.13 0.38
CA VAL A 415 6.79 -9.68 1.30
C VAL A 415 5.67 -8.89 0.62
N GLN A 416 5.81 -8.53 -0.66
CA GLN A 416 4.80 -7.78 -1.41
C GLN A 416 3.43 -8.48 -1.43
N TRP A 417 3.42 -9.82 -1.47
CA TRP A 417 2.18 -10.60 -1.41
C TRP A 417 1.43 -10.34 -0.09
N HIS A 418 2.16 -10.28 1.03
CA HIS A 418 1.61 -10.02 2.35
C HIS A 418 1.09 -8.57 2.44
N PHE A 419 1.85 -7.58 1.95
CA PHE A 419 1.35 -6.21 1.89
C PHE A 419 0.07 -6.08 1.03
N PHE A 420 -0.05 -6.87 -0.04
CA PHE A 420 -1.28 -6.92 -0.82
C PHE A 420 -2.45 -7.44 0.02
N ARG A 421 -2.26 -8.54 0.77
CA ARG A 421 -3.29 -9.05 1.67
C ARG A 421 -3.66 -8.09 2.79
N LYS A 422 -2.67 -7.59 3.54
CA LYS A 422 -2.84 -6.68 4.69
C LYS A 422 -3.57 -5.40 4.30
N ASN A 423 -3.24 -4.84 3.14
CA ASN A 423 -3.77 -3.53 2.74
C ASN A 423 -4.90 -3.63 1.70
N ASN A 424 -4.68 -4.34 0.61
CA ASN A 424 -5.61 -4.31 -0.53
C ASN A 424 -6.81 -5.20 -0.22
N VAL A 425 -6.57 -6.46 0.12
CA VAL A 425 -7.63 -7.44 0.31
C VAL A 425 -8.48 -7.10 1.53
N VAL A 426 -7.90 -6.65 2.65
CA VAL A 426 -8.66 -6.16 3.82
C VAL A 426 -9.67 -5.07 3.41
N MET A 427 -9.23 -4.06 2.66
CA MET A 427 -10.12 -3.00 2.20
C MET A 427 -11.18 -3.51 1.21
N MET A 428 -10.80 -4.42 0.32
CA MET A 428 -11.74 -5.05 -0.61
C MET A 428 -12.81 -5.86 0.13
N ARG A 429 -12.45 -6.61 1.17
CA ARG A 429 -13.37 -7.38 2.02
C ARG A 429 -14.32 -6.46 2.78
N TYR A 430 -13.79 -5.41 3.40
CA TYR A 430 -14.60 -4.37 4.06
C TYR A 430 -15.60 -3.72 3.09
N MET A 431 -15.16 -3.41 1.87
CA MET A 431 -16.02 -2.84 0.84
C MET A 431 -17.04 -3.83 0.28
N ALA A 432 -16.70 -5.11 0.16
CA ALA A 432 -17.64 -6.16 -0.23
C ALA A 432 -18.77 -6.31 0.80
N LEU A 433 -18.40 -6.36 2.09
CA LEU A 433 -19.37 -6.34 3.20
C LEU A 433 -20.28 -5.11 3.12
N ARG A 434 -19.70 -3.92 2.89
CA ARG A 434 -20.49 -2.69 2.69
C ARG A 434 -21.40 -2.74 1.47
N ALA A 435 -20.92 -3.21 0.32
CA ALA A 435 -21.73 -3.36 -0.88
C ALA A 435 -22.95 -4.23 -0.59
N ARG A 436 -22.74 -5.39 0.05
CA ARG A 436 -23.81 -6.30 0.47
C ARG A 436 -24.83 -5.60 1.38
N LEU A 437 -24.36 -4.90 2.41
CA LEU A 437 -25.19 -4.12 3.35
C LEU A 437 -25.89 -2.91 2.73
N THR A 438 -25.48 -2.50 1.53
CA THR A 438 -26.19 -1.50 0.72
C THR A 438 -27.13 -2.10 -0.32
N GLY A 439 -27.29 -3.44 -0.34
CA GLY A 439 -28.13 -4.17 -1.27
C GLY A 439 -27.52 -4.36 -2.65
N LEU A 440 -26.19 -4.24 -2.77
CA LEU A 440 -25.45 -4.39 -4.01
C LEU A 440 -24.72 -5.74 -4.04
N ASP A 441 -24.52 -6.26 -5.25
CA ASP A 441 -23.66 -7.42 -5.49
C ASP A 441 -22.19 -6.97 -5.52
N PRO A 442 -21.34 -7.40 -4.57
CA PRO A 442 -19.92 -7.05 -4.56
C PRO A 442 -19.19 -7.39 -5.88
N ALA A 443 -19.56 -8.49 -6.54
CA ALA A 443 -18.91 -8.93 -7.78
C ALA A 443 -19.11 -7.92 -8.93
N ALA A 444 -20.26 -7.24 -8.97
CA ALA A 444 -20.54 -6.17 -9.94
C ALA A 444 -19.67 -4.90 -9.72
N HIS A 445 -18.98 -4.80 -8.58
CA HIS A 445 -18.17 -3.65 -8.20
C HIS A 445 -16.66 -3.95 -8.08
N ALA A 446 -16.18 -5.09 -8.59
CA ALA A 446 -14.78 -5.54 -8.45
C ALA A 446 -13.72 -4.47 -8.80
N LEU A 447 -13.89 -3.70 -9.88
CA LEU A 447 -12.99 -2.59 -10.22
C LEU A 447 -12.88 -1.54 -9.11
N SER A 448 -14.02 -1.21 -8.51
CA SER A 448 -14.06 -0.22 -7.43
C SER A 448 -13.41 -0.75 -6.17
N LEU A 449 -13.63 -2.02 -5.85
CA LEU A 449 -12.98 -2.71 -4.73
C LEU A 449 -11.46 -2.71 -4.93
N GLN A 450 -10.96 -3.14 -6.10
CA GLN A 450 -9.52 -3.16 -6.38
C GLN A 450 -8.90 -1.76 -6.31
N ARG A 451 -9.55 -0.74 -6.88
CA ARG A 451 -9.09 0.65 -6.83
C ARG A 451 -8.90 1.15 -5.41
N TRP A 452 -9.87 0.88 -4.56
CA TRP A 452 -9.83 1.33 -3.18
C TRP A 452 -8.93 0.45 -2.30
N GLY A 453 -8.74 -0.82 -2.67
CA GLY A 453 -7.67 -1.66 -2.13
C GLY A 453 -6.29 -1.03 -2.33
N TYR A 454 -5.97 -0.64 -3.56
CA TYR A 454 -4.74 0.10 -3.84
C TYR A 454 -4.70 1.48 -3.18
N LEU A 455 -5.85 2.15 -2.99
CA LEU A 455 -5.90 3.41 -2.24
C LEU A 455 -5.43 3.22 -0.80
N LEU A 456 -5.92 2.19 -0.10
CA LEU A 456 -5.43 1.87 1.24
C LEU A 456 -3.94 1.50 1.22
N ALA A 457 -3.49 0.73 0.22
CA ALA A 457 -2.07 0.40 0.07
C ALA A 457 -1.18 1.64 -0.06
N THR A 458 -1.60 2.65 -0.83
CA THR A 458 -0.85 3.90 -0.92
C THR A 458 -0.83 4.70 0.38
N PHE A 459 -1.88 4.57 1.20
CA PHE A 459 -1.90 5.20 2.53
C PHE A 459 -0.92 4.49 3.46
N GLN A 460 -0.86 3.15 3.42
CA GLN A 460 0.10 2.37 4.18
C GLN A 460 1.54 2.75 3.81
N VAL A 461 1.87 2.87 2.52
CA VAL A 461 3.21 3.34 2.11
C VAL A 461 3.57 4.69 2.76
N PHE A 462 2.60 5.60 2.89
CA PHE A 462 2.82 6.90 3.52
C PHE A 462 2.90 6.86 5.05
N ASP A 463 2.23 5.90 5.68
CA ASP A 463 2.28 5.70 7.12
C ASP A 463 3.59 4.96 7.49
N ASP A 464 3.96 3.93 6.74
CA ASP A 464 5.23 3.19 6.86
C ASP A 464 6.46 4.10 6.78
N MET A 465 6.48 5.09 5.87
CA MET A 465 7.58 6.07 5.81
C MET A 465 7.74 6.90 7.10
N LYS A 466 6.71 6.98 7.95
CA LYS A 466 6.76 7.66 9.25
C LYS A 466 7.00 6.70 10.41
N ASP A 467 6.57 5.47 10.27
CA ASP A 467 6.69 4.47 11.32
C ASP A 467 8.01 3.67 11.18
N VAL A 468 8.91 4.08 10.28
CA VAL A 468 10.23 3.46 10.04
C VAL A 468 11.04 3.14 11.31
N TRP A 469 10.98 3.93 12.37
CA TRP A 469 11.68 3.60 13.63
C TRP A 469 10.85 2.79 14.61
N VAL A 470 9.52 2.92 14.57
CA VAL A 470 8.61 2.12 15.39
C VAL A 470 8.62 0.68 14.92
N ASP A 471 8.65 0.49 13.60
CA ASP A 471 8.58 -0.82 12.95
C ASP A 471 9.97 -1.47 12.80
N PHE A 472 11.06 -0.74 13.10
CA PHE A 472 12.43 -1.20 12.87
C PHE A 472 12.72 -2.51 13.61
N GLY A 473 13.03 -3.57 12.86
CA GLY A 473 13.26 -4.90 13.42
C GLY A 473 12.02 -5.61 13.99
N PHE A 474 10.83 -5.00 13.89
CA PHE A 474 9.60 -5.47 14.56
C PHE A 474 8.47 -5.84 13.59
N GLN A 475 8.16 -4.98 12.61
CA GLN A 475 7.00 -5.14 11.73
C GLN A 475 7.33 -4.97 10.23
N PRO A 476 6.49 -5.53 9.32
CA PRO A 476 6.60 -5.24 7.90
C PRO A 476 6.35 -3.77 7.60
N ASN A 477 7.24 -3.13 6.84
CA ASN A 477 7.15 -1.71 6.53
C ASN A 477 7.76 -1.40 5.15
N TYR A 478 6.95 -0.95 4.19
CA TYR A 478 7.38 -0.66 2.81
C TYR A 478 8.71 0.09 2.70
N ALA A 479 8.98 1.06 3.59
CA ALA A 479 10.22 1.82 3.61
C ALA A 479 11.40 1.01 4.15
N LEU A 480 11.22 0.23 5.23
CA LEU A 480 12.30 -0.61 5.76
C LEU A 480 12.70 -1.73 4.80
N GLN A 481 11.74 -2.47 4.23
CA GLN A 481 12.08 -3.48 3.22
C GLN A 481 12.72 -2.87 1.97
N THR A 482 12.27 -1.68 1.56
CA THR A 482 12.92 -0.94 0.47
C THR A 482 14.37 -0.61 0.83
N ALA A 483 14.61 -0.04 2.01
CA ALA A 483 15.95 0.32 2.48
C ALA A 483 16.84 -0.93 2.59
N ALA A 484 16.39 -1.97 3.29
CA ALA A 484 17.16 -3.20 3.51
C ALA A 484 17.52 -3.90 2.19
N SER A 485 16.58 -3.95 1.24
CA SER A 485 16.75 -4.71 0.00
C SER A 485 17.48 -3.94 -1.10
N LEU A 486 17.24 -2.63 -1.21
CA LEU A 486 17.66 -1.81 -2.36
C LEU A 486 18.71 -0.76 -1.98
N PHE A 487 18.71 -0.28 -0.73
CA PHE A 487 19.57 0.81 -0.26
C PHE A 487 20.20 0.50 1.10
N PRO A 488 21.02 -0.56 1.22
CA PRO A 488 21.49 -1.07 2.51
C PRO A 488 22.27 -0.04 3.35
N GLY A 489 22.92 0.95 2.72
CA GLY A 489 23.54 2.07 3.42
C GLY A 489 22.55 2.98 4.14
N GLU A 490 21.37 3.19 3.56
CA GLU A 490 20.27 3.95 4.20
C GLU A 490 19.62 3.14 5.33
N TYR A 491 19.49 1.82 5.16
CA TYR A 491 19.01 0.93 6.24
C TYR A 491 19.97 0.89 7.44
N ALA A 492 21.28 0.75 7.19
CA ALA A 492 22.29 0.81 8.25
C ALA A 492 22.23 2.14 9.02
N TRP A 493 22.06 3.25 8.30
CA TRP A 493 21.92 4.57 8.90
C TRP A 493 20.70 4.66 9.83
N LEU A 494 19.54 4.13 9.41
CA LEU A 494 18.34 4.08 10.26
C LEU A 494 18.59 3.32 11.57
N GLY A 495 19.29 2.19 11.50
CA GLY A 495 19.65 1.38 12.67
C GLY A 495 20.61 2.10 13.64
N GLU A 496 21.67 2.74 13.11
CA GLU A 496 22.62 3.52 13.94
C GLU A 496 21.95 4.69 14.68
N HIS A 497 20.87 5.23 14.13
CA HIS A 497 20.18 6.40 14.66
C HIS A 497 18.85 6.05 15.35
N LEU A 498 18.55 4.75 15.56
CA LEU A 498 17.35 4.29 16.28
C LEU A 498 17.27 4.86 17.70
N ALA A 499 18.42 4.96 18.39
CA ALA A 499 18.50 5.53 19.75
C ALA A 499 18.09 7.02 19.80
N LEU A 500 18.27 7.77 18.71
CA LEU A 500 17.89 9.19 18.65
C LEU A 500 16.37 9.39 18.59
N ALA A 501 15.62 8.40 18.10
CA ALA A 501 14.15 8.39 18.10
C ALA A 501 13.56 8.00 19.47
N SER A 502 14.37 7.44 20.39
CA SER A 502 13.86 6.84 21.65
C SER A 502 13.70 7.80 22.83
N GLY A 503 14.21 9.04 22.76
CA GLY A 503 14.01 10.06 23.81
C GLY A 503 14.32 9.62 25.26
N GLY A 504 15.12 8.56 25.45
CA GLY A 504 15.42 8.00 26.77
C GLY A 504 14.33 7.14 27.42
N ARG A 505 13.32 6.65 26.69
CA ARG A 505 12.40 5.59 27.14
C ARG A 505 12.59 4.35 26.27
N ASP A 506 12.33 3.17 26.84
CA ASP A 506 12.55 1.85 26.25
C ASP A 506 11.66 1.53 25.03
N THR A 507 11.21 2.53 24.26
CA THR A 507 10.39 2.35 23.05
C THR A 507 10.75 3.43 22.02
N PRO A 508 11.03 3.08 20.75
CA PRO A 508 11.20 4.06 19.67
C PRO A 508 9.93 4.93 19.54
N ALA A 509 10.06 6.26 19.54
CA ALA A 509 8.93 7.14 19.23
C ALA A 509 8.74 7.24 17.71
N ASN A 510 7.50 7.40 17.23
CA ASN A 510 7.24 7.65 15.81
C ASN A 510 8.01 8.89 15.32
N VAL A 511 8.27 8.93 14.00
CA VAL A 511 8.85 10.11 13.34
C VAL A 511 8.04 11.36 13.68
N THR A 512 8.69 12.26 14.39
CA THR A 512 8.22 13.61 14.68
C THR A 512 8.35 14.49 13.43
N ARG A 513 7.71 15.66 13.47
CA ARG A 513 7.77 16.64 12.37
C ARG A 513 9.21 16.93 11.94
N ASP A 514 10.10 17.16 12.90
CA ASP A 514 11.46 17.61 12.59
C ASP A 514 12.30 16.53 11.90
N GLU A 515 11.96 15.26 12.14
CA GLU A 515 12.67 14.11 11.60
C GLU A 515 12.32 13.83 10.13
N VAL A 516 11.20 14.33 9.60
CA VAL A 516 10.86 14.14 8.17
C VAL A 516 11.88 14.83 7.25
N THR A 517 12.34 16.04 7.61
CA THR A 517 13.38 16.72 6.83
C THR A 517 14.71 15.98 6.91
N TRP A 518 14.96 15.28 8.02
CA TRP A 518 16.16 14.46 8.20
C TRP A 518 16.09 13.16 7.40
N LEU A 519 14.94 12.48 7.37
CA LEU A 519 14.70 11.34 6.49
C LEU A 519 14.89 11.72 5.02
N ASN A 520 14.35 12.88 4.59
CA ASN A 520 14.52 13.36 3.22
C ASN A 520 15.99 13.66 2.86
N ALA A 521 16.84 13.89 3.85
CA ALA A 521 18.25 14.17 3.63
C ALA A 521 19.13 12.90 3.68
N ARG A 522 18.78 11.94 4.54
CA ARG A 522 19.65 10.80 4.90
C ARG A 522 19.20 9.46 4.35
N VAL A 523 17.91 9.31 4.07
CA VAL A 523 17.35 8.14 3.37
C VAL A 523 16.58 8.51 2.09
N PRO A 524 17.11 9.42 1.25
CA PRO A 524 16.36 9.97 0.12
C PRO A 524 15.98 8.93 -0.93
N ASN A 525 16.80 7.89 -1.15
CA ASN A 525 16.53 6.91 -2.19
C ASN A 525 15.38 5.98 -1.79
N THR A 526 15.33 5.60 -0.51
CA THR A 526 14.23 4.85 0.09
C THR A 526 12.92 5.63 -0.04
N ILE A 527 12.89 6.89 0.43
CA ILE A 527 11.69 7.72 0.37
C ILE A 527 11.24 7.94 -1.08
N LEU A 528 12.17 8.24 -1.99
CA LEU A 528 11.86 8.41 -3.40
C LEU A 528 11.28 7.13 -4.01
N HIS A 529 11.83 5.97 -3.67
CA HIS A 529 11.33 4.69 -4.15
C HIS A 529 9.93 4.37 -3.61
N CYS A 530 9.65 4.63 -2.33
CA CYS A 530 8.30 4.52 -1.76
C CYS A 530 7.31 5.45 -2.48
N ILE A 531 7.71 6.68 -2.79
CA ILE A 531 6.91 7.62 -3.60
C ILE A 531 6.66 7.04 -5.00
N ARG A 532 7.66 6.43 -5.65
CA ARG A 532 7.51 5.77 -6.95
C ARG A 532 6.50 4.63 -6.91
N LEU A 533 6.57 3.76 -5.90
CA LEU A 533 5.62 2.66 -5.71
C LEU A 533 4.19 3.18 -5.51
N SER A 534 4.02 4.16 -4.62
CA SER A 534 2.73 4.81 -4.36
C SER A 534 2.17 5.47 -5.63
N ARG A 535 3.03 6.15 -6.40
CA ARG A 535 2.66 6.78 -7.68
C ARG A 535 2.31 5.73 -8.75
N LEU A 536 3.01 4.61 -8.83
CA LEU A 536 2.70 3.51 -9.74
C LEU A 536 1.30 2.94 -9.46
N MET A 537 1.00 2.63 -8.20
CA MET A 537 -0.33 2.16 -7.77
C MET A 537 -1.43 3.16 -8.15
N ALA A 538 -1.20 4.45 -7.88
CA ALA A 538 -2.15 5.51 -8.18
C ALA A 538 -2.39 5.70 -9.68
N LEU A 539 -1.32 5.79 -10.47
CA LEU A 539 -1.40 5.98 -11.91
C LEU A 539 -2.11 4.80 -12.61
N PHE A 540 -1.83 3.59 -12.14
CA PHE A 540 -2.41 2.34 -12.64
C PHE A 540 -3.93 2.26 -12.42
N CYS A 541 -4.40 2.48 -11.18
CA CYS A 541 -5.76 2.07 -10.80
C CYS A 541 -6.71 3.23 -10.46
N PHE A 542 -6.21 4.43 -10.12
CA PHE A 542 -7.06 5.47 -9.53
C PHE A 542 -7.85 6.27 -10.56
N ASP A 543 -9.15 6.43 -10.29
CA ASP A 543 -9.94 7.48 -10.90
C ASP A 543 -9.59 8.85 -10.29
N TYR A 544 -10.22 9.92 -10.81
CA TYR A 544 -9.94 11.26 -10.33
C TYR A 544 -10.29 11.47 -8.85
N LEU A 545 -11.24 10.73 -8.26
CA LEU A 545 -11.57 10.88 -6.84
C LEU A 545 -10.50 10.24 -5.97
N ALA A 546 -10.11 9.01 -6.28
CA ALA A 546 -9.04 8.30 -5.60
C ALA A 546 -7.72 9.08 -5.70
N LEU A 547 -7.44 9.72 -6.83
CA LEU A 547 -6.29 10.64 -6.97
C LEU A 547 -6.33 11.82 -6.00
N TYR A 548 -7.49 12.46 -5.81
CA TYR A 548 -7.60 13.55 -4.82
C TYR A 548 -7.44 13.04 -3.40
N ALA A 549 -8.02 11.88 -3.08
CA ALA A 549 -7.88 11.27 -1.76
C ALA A 549 -6.41 10.91 -1.46
N TRP A 550 -5.72 10.35 -2.45
CA TRP A 550 -4.29 10.04 -2.42
C TRP A 550 -3.41 11.26 -2.19
N ASP A 551 -3.55 12.31 -3.01
CA ASP A 551 -2.78 13.54 -2.84
C ASP A 551 -3.12 14.23 -1.51
N HIS A 552 -4.39 14.23 -1.11
CA HIS A 552 -4.79 14.77 0.17
C HIS A 552 -4.15 14.03 1.35
N ARG A 553 -4.14 12.69 1.34
CA ARG A 553 -3.46 11.89 2.37
C ARG A 553 -1.97 12.18 2.37
N TRP A 554 -1.31 12.20 1.22
CA TRP A 554 0.10 12.60 1.11
C TRP A 554 0.34 13.97 1.76
N ARG A 555 -0.42 15.01 1.40
CA ARG A 555 -0.25 16.33 2.00
C ARG A 555 -0.52 16.34 3.50
N LYS A 556 -1.54 15.62 3.98
CA LYS A 556 -1.78 15.52 5.43
C LYS A 556 -0.60 14.84 6.12
N ASN A 557 -0.08 13.78 5.52
CA ASN A 557 1.02 12.97 6.01
C ASN A 557 2.41 13.57 5.79
N TRP A 558 2.59 14.54 4.91
CA TRP A 558 3.92 15.01 4.52
C TRP A 558 4.03 16.53 4.51
N MET A 559 2.94 17.27 4.63
CA MET A 559 2.92 18.74 4.52
C MET A 559 2.04 19.41 5.60
N GLY A 560 1.37 18.61 6.45
CA GLY A 560 0.49 19.11 7.51
C GLY A 560 1.23 19.94 8.57
N ARG A 561 0.57 20.99 9.09
CA ARG A 561 1.13 21.85 10.15
C ARG A 561 1.18 21.12 11.51
N PHE A 562 1.99 21.71 12.41
CA PHE A 562 2.22 21.40 13.83
C PHE A 562 1.08 20.60 14.52
N ARG A 563 1.43 19.46 15.15
CA ARG A 563 0.54 18.48 15.82
C ARG A 563 -0.29 17.52 14.95
N ALA A 564 -0.02 17.43 13.64
CA ALA A 564 -0.64 16.40 12.79
C ALA A 564 0.01 15.00 12.90
N PHE A 565 1.10 14.87 13.65
CA PHE A 565 2.02 13.71 13.63
C PHE A 565 2.13 13.04 14.98
N ASN A 566 2.50 13.78 16.03
CA ASN A 566 2.30 13.46 17.44
C ASN A 566 2.49 14.77 18.23
N PRO A 567 1.68 15.03 19.28
CA PRO A 567 1.70 16.30 20.02
C PRO A 567 2.85 16.45 21.01
N GLU A 568 3.65 15.39 21.24
CA GLU A 568 4.69 15.33 22.25
C GLU A 568 6.06 15.12 21.58
N GLY A 569 6.94 16.11 21.70
CA GLY A 569 8.33 16.06 21.26
C GLY A 569 9.09 17.21 21.93
N ALA A 570 10.31 16.97 22.37
CA ALA A 570 11.14 17.99 23.01
C ALA A 570 11.37 19.17 22.05
N ALA A 571 11.40 20.40 22.58
CA ALA A 571 11.55 21.63 21.79
C ALA A 571 12.90 21.77 21.05
N GLY A 572 13.81 20.81 21.18
CA GLY A 572 15.05 20.73 20.43
C GLY A 572 15.22 19.32 19.88
N SER A 573 15.11 19.17 18.56
CA SER A 573 15.44 17.92 17.86
C SER A 573 16.85 18.01 17.27
N THR A 574 17.61 16.91 17.36
CA THR A 574 18.91 16.78 16.67
C THR A 574 18.77 17.00 15.16
N ALA A 575 17.61 16.68 14.60
CA ALA A 575 17.25 16.94 13.21
C ALA A 575 17.20 18.45 12.87
N LEU A 576 16.56 19.26 13.72
CA LEU A 576 16.52 20.72 13.52
C LEU A 576 17.93 21.33 13.66
N SER A 577 18.71 20.89 14.66
CA SER A 577 20.09 21.35 14.83
C SER A 577 20.99 20.99 13.63
N TRP A 578 20.86 19.78 13.08
CA TRP A 578 21.55 19.40 11.84
C TRP A 578 21.16 20.33 10.69
N LEU A 579 19.87 20.56 10.52
CA LEU A 579 19.36 21.38 9.42
C LEU A 579 19.79 22.84 9.55
N GLU A 580 19.76 23.40 10.76
CA GLU A 580 20.27 24.74 11.05
C GLU A 580 21.78 24.85 10.81
N GLY A 581 22.55 23.85 11.24
CA GLY A 581 23.99 23.78 10.96
C GLY A 581 24.29 23.68 9.46
N ALA A 582 23.55 22.85 8.74
CA ALA A 582 23.68 22.69 7.29
C ALA A 582 23.32 23.98 6.52
N ARG A 583 22.23 24.67 6.93
CA ARG A 583 21.89 25.99 6.41
C ARG A 583 22.98 27.01 6.72
N GLY A 584 23.54 26.98 7.93
CA GLY A 584 24.64 27.87 8.34
C GLY A 584 25.87 27.74 7.42
N ALA A 585 26.23 26.52 7.03
CA ALA A 585 27.34 26.25 6.12
C ALA A 585 27.08 26.74 4.67
N LEU A 586 25.81 26.89 4.28
CA LEU A 586 25.36 27.21 2.92
C LEU A 586 24.59 28.53 2.83
N ARG A 587 24.78 29.41 3.81
CA ARG A 587 23.93 30.59 4.03
C ARG A 587 23.96 31.56 2.86
N THR A 588 22.78 31.86 2.31
CA THR A 588 22.57 32.81 1.20
C THR A 588 21.73 34.02 1.63
N GLY A 589 21.11 33.95 2.81
CA GLY A 589 20.18 34.98 3.30
C GLY A 589 18.72 34.73 2.95
N ASP A 590 18.42 33.65 2.22
CA ASP A 590 17.07 33.14 2.00
C ASP A 590 16.95 31.72 2.56
N ASP A 591 16.18 31.55 3.64
CA ASP A 591 16.05 30.27 4.35
C ASP A 591 15.55 29.12 3.45
N ALA A 592 14.73 29.43 2.43
CA ALA A 592 14.21 28.41 1.53
C ALA A 592 15.27 27.94 0.53
N VAL A 593 16.12 28.87 0.08
CA VAL A 593 17.31 28.55 -0.71
C VAL A 593 18.31 27.77 0.13
N ASP A 594 18.57 28.19 1.36
CA ASP A 594 19.53 27.52 2.25
C ASP A 594 19.09 26.08 2.54
N THR A 595 17.79 25.84 2.81
CA THR A 595 17.23 24.49 2.94
C THR A 595 17.40 23.68 1.65
N CYS A 596 17.13 24.28 0.49
CA CYS A 596 17.28 23.60 -0.81
C CYS A 596 18.71 23.12 -1.04
N PHE A 597 19.72 23.97 -0.79
CA PHE A 597 21.11 23.59 -1.00
C PHE A 597 21.63 22.64 0.08
N ALA A 598 21.13 22.70 1.31
CA ALA A 598 21.42 21.71 2.35
C ALA A 598 20.92 20.31 1.96
N LEU A 599 19.69 20.21 1.46
CA LEU A 599 19.12 18.97 0.95
C LEU A 599 19.84 18.47 -0.32
N ALA A 600 20.15 19.37 -1.25
CA ALA A 600 20.93 19.06 -2.46
C ALA A 600 22.30 18.47 -2.11
N HIS A 601 22.99 19.02 -1.11
CA HIS A 601 24.25 18.48 -0.63
C HIS A 601 24.09 17.08 -0.05
N ALA A 602 23.06 16.85 0.78
CA ALA A 602 22.80 15.55 1.35
C ALA A 602 22.46 14.49 0.28
N LEU A 603 21.66 14.88 -0.72
CA LEU A 603 21.36 14.05 -1.90
C LEU A 603 22.62 13.71 -2.71
N ALA A 604 23.53 14.66 -2.91
CA ALA A 604 24.76 14.40 -3.62
C ALA A 604 25.67 13.39 -2.89
N ALA A 605 25.58 13.33 -1.56
CA ALA A 605 26.33 12.39 -0.74
C ALA A 605 25.75 10.95 -0.74
N SER A 606 24.51 10.73 -1.22
CA SER A 606 23.85 9.41 -1.20
C SER A 606 24.22 8.50 -2.38
N GLY A 607 25.00 8.98 -3.35
CA GLY A 607 25.63 8.13 -4.38
C GLY A 607 24.85 7.89 -5.69
N GLU A 608 23.59 8.32 -5.81
CA GLU A 608 22.83 8.28 -7.07
C GLU A 608 23.18 9.46 -8.02
N PRO A 609 22.93 9.35 -9.35
CA PRO A 609 23.14 10.47 -10.27
C PRO A 609 22.18 11.62 -9.93
N PRO A 610 22.67 12.72 -9.34
CA PRO A 610 21.83 13.66 -8.61
C PRO A 610 20.97 14.57 -9.51
N ALA A 611 21.06 14.41 -10.83
CA ALA A 611 20.57 15.35 -11.83
C ALA A 611 19.38 14.84 -12.67
N SER A 612 18.77 13.72 -12.31
CA SER A 612 17.54 13.28 -12.99
C SER A 612 16.38 14.25 -12.72
N ASP A 613 15.44 14.38 -13.67
CA ASP A 613 14.23 15.21 -13.47
C ASP A 613 13.48 14.81 -12.20
N GLU A 614 13.52 13.53 -11.86
CA GLU A 614 12.87 12.97 -10.68
C GLU A 614 13.56 13.37 -9.37
N THR A 615 14.89 13.35 -9.32
CA THR A 615 15.65 13.82 -8.14
C THR A 615 15.42 15.31 -7.91
N LEU A 616 15.39 16.10 -8.98
CA LEU A 616 15.10 17.53 -8.92
C LEU A 616 13.64 17.82 -8.50
N ALA A 617 12.70 17.01 -8.97
CA ALA A 617 11.31 17.07 -8.54
C ALA A 617 11.15 16.72 -7.05
N TYR A 618 11.88 15.70 -6.58
CA TYR A 618 11.94 15.31 -5.18
C TYR A 618 12.52 16.44 -4.31
N LEU A 619 13.61 17.07 -4.75
CA LEU A 619 14.21 18.23 -4.07
C LEU A 619 13.19 19.37 -3.89
N LEU A 620 12.41 19.67 -4.93
CA LEU A 620 11.34 20.68 -4.84
C LEU A 620 10.26 20.31 -3.80
N ASP A 621 9.83 19.05 -3.79
CA ASP A 621 8.83 18.56 -2.84
C ASP A 621 9.36 18.56 -1.39
N ALA A 622 10.63 18.19 -1.20
CA ALA A 622 11.31 18.23 0.10
C ALA A 622 11.47 19.66 0.61
N VAL A 623 11.83 20.63 -0.25
CA VAL A 623 11.85 22.06 0.12
C VAL A 623 10.46 22.56 0.50
N ALA A 624 9.41 22.07 -0.18
CA ALA A 624 8.05 22.45 0.12
C ALA A 624 7.57 21.96 1.50
N TYR A 625 8.25 20.99 2.13
CA TYR A 625 7.98 20.56 3.51
C TYR A 625 8.11 21.73 4.50
N GLU A 626 9.28 22.38 4.50
CA GLU A 626 9.58 23.53 5.35
C GLU A 626 9.00 24.84 4.78
N HIS A 627 9.08 24.99 3.45
CA HIS A 627 8.90 26.27 2.77
C HIS A 627 7.79 26.25 1.72
N ALA A 628 6.67 25.57 2.00
CA ALA A 628 5.52 25.43 1.09
C ALA A 628 5.09 26.76 0.44
N GLY A 629 5.03 27.84 1.24
CA GLY A 629 4.65 29.17 0.77
C GLY A 629 5.62 29.79 -0.24
N SER A 630 6.92 29.49 -0.15
CA SER A 630 7.92 29.90 -1.14
C SER A 630 7.65 29.23 -2.50
N VAL A 631 7.35 27.93 -2.47
CA VAL A 631 7.05 27.17 -3.68
C VAL A 631 5.68 27.54 -4.28
N TYR A 632 4.65 27.77 -3.46
CA TYR A 632 3.35 28.26 -3.96
C TYR A 632 3.48 29.61 -4.65
N ARG A 633 4.32 30.52 -4.16
CA ARG A 633 4.58 31.80 -4.83
C ARG A 633 5.25 31.63 -6.21
N ALA A 634 6.01 30.56 -6.43
CA ALA A 634 6.61 30.25 -7.73
C ALA A 634 5.60 29.71 -8.76
N THR A 635 4.42 29.27 -8.34
CA THR A 635 3.34 28.89 -9.27
C THR A 635 2.57 30.10 -9.83
N LEU A 636 2.68 31.27 -9.20
CA LEU A 636 1.99 32.48 -9.62
C LEU A 636 2.64 33.10 -10.87
N PRO A 637 1.86 33.79 -11.73
CA PRO A 637 0.44 34.12 -11.58
C PRO A 637 -0.55 33.03 -12.03
N SER A 638 -0.08 31.83 -12.41
CA SER A 638 -0.96 30.76 -12.90
C SER A 638 -1.74 30.10 -11.76
N LEU A 639 -3.02 30.50 -11.60
CA LEU A 639 -3.94 29.85 -10.65
C LEU A 639 -4.12 28.36 -10.93
N ARG A 640 -4.01 27.94 -12.21
CA ARG A 640 -4.03 26.54 -12.60
C ARG A 640 -2.81 25.78 -12.08
N ALA A 641 -1.61 26.34 -12.22
CA ALA A 641 -0.39 25.74 -11.69
C ALA A 641 -0.44 25.68 -10.15
N LEU A 642 -0.94 26.73 -9.50
CA LEU A 642 -1.17 26.76 -8.05
C LEU A 642 -2.13 25.63 -7.64
N TYR A 643 -3.30 25.54 -8.29
CA TYR A 643 -4.29 24.50 -8.00
C TYR A 643 -3.70 23.10 -8.17
N ARG A 644 -3.05 22.82 -9.32
CA ARG A 644 -2.44 21.51 -9.59
C ARG A 644 -1.37 21.17 -8.56
N TYR A 645 -0.47 22.09 -8.24
CA TYR A 645 0.59 21.84 -7.24
C TYR A 645 0.05 21.76 -5.81
N ALA A 646 -1.07 22.42 -5.51
CA ALA A 646 -1.68 22.41 -4.17
C ALA A 646 -2.59 21.20 -3.93
N THR A 647 -3.13 20.56 -4.99
CA THR A 647 -4.18 19.53 -4.87
C THR A 647 -3.93 18.23 -5.64
N LEU A 648 -2.93 18.23 -6.53
CA LEU A 648 -2.57 17.11 -7.40
C LEU A 648 -1.04 17.02 -7.55
N ARG A 649 -0.29 17.43 -6.51
CA ARG A 649 1.17 17.48 -6.51
C ARG A 649 1.77 16.13 -6.88
N MET A 650 1.25 15.07 -6.27
CA MET A 650 1.74 13.71 -6.46
C MET A 650 1.39 13.14 -7.83
N MET A 651 0.55 13.82 -8.61
CA MET A 651 0.26 13.49 -10.01
C MET A 651 1.11 14.28 -11.01
N LEU A 652 1.73 15.38 -10.60
CA LEU A 652 2.54 16.19 -11.52
C LEU A 652 3.73 15.38 -12.02
N PRO A 653 3.95 15.24 -13.34
CA PRO A 653 5.15 14.62 -13.88
C PRO A 653 6.40 15.34 -13.38
N SER A 654 7.51 14.60 -13.23
CA SER A 654 8.78 15.16 -12.76
C SER A 654 9.22 16.37 -13.59
N ARG A 655 9.05 16.31 -14.93
CA ARG A 655 9.30 17.44 -15.84
C ARG A 655 8.51 18.71 -15.49
N GLU A 656 7.25 18.58 -15.08
CA GLU A 656 6.43 19.73 -14.68
C GLU A 656 6.94 20.34 -13.37
N LYS A 657 7.33 19.50 -12.41
CA LYS A 657 7.97 19.93 -11.15
C LYS A 657 9.33 20.58 -11.40
N VAL A 658 10.16 20.08 -12.30
CA VAL A 658 11.44 20.70 -12.68
C VAL A 658 11.23 22.09 -13.31
N ARG A 659 10.19 22.28 -14.13
CA ARG A 659 9.83 23.63 -14.62
C ARG A 659 9.45 24.56 -13.47
N LEU A 660 8.76 24.06 -12.46
CA LEU A 660 8.42 24.83 -11.26
C LEU A 660 9.66 25.14 -10.42
N LEU A 661 10.57 24.18 -10.23
CA LEU A 661 11.87 24.40 -9.59
C LEU A 661 12.68 25.48 -10.31
N ARG A 662 12.71 25.44 -11.65
CA ARG A 662 13.34 26.48 -12.46
C ARG A 662 12.74 27.87 -12.23
N ARG A 663 11.41 27.98 -12.18
CA ARG A 663 10.73 29.25 -11.87
C ARG A 663 11.06 29.72 -10.46
N TRP A 664 11.09 28.79 -9.50
CA TRP A 664 11.43 29.07 -8.11
C TRP A 664 12.88 29.56 -7.96
N LEU A 665 13.86 28.88 -8.56
CA LEU A 665 15.28 29.30 -8.57
C LEU A 665 15.47 30.70 -9.16
N ARG A 666 14.75 31.03 -10.25
CA ARG A 666 14.82 32.36 -10.87
C ARG A 666 14.20 33.46 -10.03
N ARG A 667 13.15 33.15 -9.28
CA ARG A 667 12.55 34.09 -8.32
C ARG A 667 13.54 34.43 -7.19
N HIS A 668 14.45 33.50 -6.90
CA HIS A 668 15.48 33.60 -5.88
C HIS A 668 16.89 33.69 -6.48
N ALA A 669 17.04 34.29 -7.66
CA ALA A 669 18.23 34.13 -8.49
C ALA A 669 19.55 34.52 -7.78
N GLU A 670 19.57 35.61 -7.00
CA GLU A 670 20.78 36.04 -6.29
C GLU A 670 21.20 35.03 -5.23
N ALA A 671 20.28 34.64 -4.35
CA ALA A 671 20.50 33.62 -3.34
C ALA A 671 20.85 32.26 -3.97
N ALA A 672 20.17 31.86 -5.04
CA ALA A 672 20.43 30.61 -5.75
C ALA A 672 21.85 30.55 -6.35
N ARG A 673 22.37 31.66 -6.92
CA ARG A 673 23.77 31.72 -7.39
C ARG A 673 24.76 31.55 -6.24
N ALA A 674 24.49 32.19 -5.10
CA ALA A 674 25.32 32.03 -3.89
C ALA A 674 25.29 30.59 -3.37
N GLY A 675 24.13 29.94 -3.39
CA GLY A 675 23.96 28.52 -3.04
C GLY A 675 24.72 27.59 -3.98
N ILE A 676 24.63 27.79 -5.30
CA ILE A 676 25.39 27.02 -6.30
C ILE A 676 26.90 27.17 -6.07
N ALA A 677 27.38 28.39 -5.85
CA ALA A 677 28.78 28.66 -5.57
C ALA A 677 29.26 27.97 -4.27
N SER A 678 28.39 27.85 -3.27
CA SER A 678 28.70 27.19 -2.01
C SER A 678 28.68 25.67 -2.14
N LEU A 679 27.71 25.10 -2.86
CA LEU A 679 27.66 23.66 -3.16
C LEU A 679 28.89 23.18 -3.94
N ARG A 680 29.46 24.01 -4.83
CA ARG A 680 30.72 23.74 -5.56
C ARG A 680 31.95 23.69 -4.66
N ARG A 681 31.91 24.37 -3.51
CA ARG A 681 33.03 24.52 -2.57
C ARG A 681 33.04 23.47 -1.47
N LEU A 682 31.96 22.71 -1.28
CA LEU A 682 31.85 21.67 -0.25
C LEU A 682 32.56 20.37 -0.69
N ASP A 683 33.49 19.92 0.17
CA ASP A 683 34.20 18.64 0.36
C ASP A 683 34.61 17.72 -0.82
N ALA A 684 35.70 16.96 -0.64
CA ALA A 684 36.37 16.14 -1.64
C ALA A 684 35.72 14.75 -1.90
N ALA A 685 34.98 14.20 -0.94
CA ALA A 685 34.42 12.83 -1.02
C ALA A 685 33.13 12.72 -1.85
N ALA A 686 32.27 13.76 -1.84
CA ALA A 686 31.05 13.86 -2.67
C ALA A 686 31.24 14.74 -3.93
N ALA A 687 32.49 15.12 -4.22
CA ALA A 687 32.83 16.18 -5.16
C ALA A 687 32.26 15.99 -6.58
N PRO A 688 32.22 14.79 -7.20
CA PRO A 688 31.67 14.64 -8.54
C PRO A 688 30.16 14.87 -8.61
N GLN A 689 29.40 14.28 -7.69
CA GLN A 689 27.94 14.34 -7.64
C GLN A 689 27.47 15.75 -7.25
N ALA A 690 28.06 16.36 -6.23
CA ALA A 690 27.72 17.72 -5.81
C ALA A 690 27.98 18.73 -6.94
N ARG A 691 29.09 18.58 -7.67
CA ARG A 691 29.39 19.41 -8.86
C ARG A 691 28.40 19.16 -9.99
N ALA A 692 28.03 17.91 -10.28
CA ALA A 692 27.04 17.59 -11.31
C ALA A 692 25.66 18.18 -10.99
N LEU A 693 25.23 18.13 -9.73
CA LEU A 693 24.00 18.77 -9.27
C LEU A 693 24.09 20.29 -9.37
N ALA A 694 25.19 20.89 -8.91
CA ALA A 694 25.41 22.34 -9.01
C ALA A 694 25.37 22.83 -10.47
N LEU A 695 26.01 22.12 -11.41
CA LEU A 695 25.95 22.43 -12.84
C LEU A 695 24.54 22.31 -13.41
N THR A 696 23.78 21.31 -12.97
CA THR A 696 22.38 21.14 -13.39
C THR A 696 21.50 22.27 -12.88
N LEU A 697 21.64 22.66 -11.60
CA LEU A 697 20.91 23.77 -11.00
C LEU A 697 21.27 25.11 -11.65
N GLU A 698 22.55 25.34 -11.97
CA GLU A 698 23.00 26.50 -12.74
C GLU A 698 22.38 26.50 -14.15
N GLY A 699 22.38 25.36 -14.84
CA GLY A 699 21.75 25.22 -16.15
C GLY A 699 20.24 25.54 -16.14
N LEU A 700 19.52 25.18 -15.08
CA LEU A 700 18.11 25.55 -14.90
C LEU A 700 17.96 27.07 -14.73
N LEU A 701 18.84 27.69 -13.93
CA LEU A 701 18.84 29.12 -13.67
C LEU A 701 19.15 29.93 -14.95
N GLU A 702 20.17 29.54 -15.70
CA GLU A 702 20.80 30.34 -16.77
C GLU A 702 20.26 30.14 -18.19
N ARG A 703 19.82 28.93 -18.59
CA ARG A 703 19.29 28.72 -19.96
C ARG A 703 18.13 29.71 -20.22
N GLY A 704 18.05 30.33 -21.40
CA GLY A 704 17.20 31.50 -21.77
C GLY A 704 15.68 31.41 -21.51
N PRO A 705 14.87 32.40 -21.98
CA PRO A 705 13.48 32.54 -21.57
C PRO A 705 12.69 31.25 -21.82
N ALA A 706 11.71 30.97 -20.94
CA ALA A 706 10.73 29.94 -21.23
C ALA A 706 10.10 30.25 -22.61
N PRO A 707 9.71 29.25 -23.42
CA PRO A 707 8.70 29.53 -24.45
C PRO A 707 7.58 30.29 -23.75
N SER A 708 7.23 31.44 -24.30
CA SER A 708 6.27 32.35 -23.68
C SER A 708 5.05 31.53 -23.29
N ALA A 709 4.56 31.77 -22.07
CA ALA A 709 3.31 31.18 -21.59
C ALA A 709 2.17 31.36 -22.61
N SER A 710 2.26 32.33 -23.52
CA SER A 710 1.26 32.64 -24.53
C SER A 710 1.02 31.57 -25.61
N SER A 711 1.97 30.73 -26.04
CA SER A 711 1.68 29.83 -27.18
C SER A 711 1.11 28.46 -26.78
N GLU A 712 1.49 27.93 -25.61
CA GLU A 712 0.91 26.69 -25.06
C GLU A 712 -0.30 26.98 -24.18
N ASP A 713 -0.32 28.08 -23.40
CA ASP A 713 -1.54 28.44 -22.66
C ASP A 713 -2.65 28.89 -23.61
N GLU A 714 -2.42 29.34 -24.85
CA GLU A 714 -3.54 29.70 -25.75
C GLU A 714 -4.20 28.48 -26.44
N ALA A 715 -3.43 27.40 -26.67
CA ALA A 715 -3.96 26.12 -27.12
C ALA A 715 -4.60 25.33 -25.96
N ILE A 716 -4.13 25.53 -24.73
CA ILE A 716 -4.61 24.84 -23.52
C ILE A 716 -5.65 25.67 -22.73
N SER A 717 -5.73 27.00 -22.90
CA SER A 717 -6.77 27.88 -22.32
C SER A 717 -8.12 27.76 -23.05
N ARG A 718 -8.16 27.05 -24.19
CA ARG A 718 -9.41 26.61 -24.82
C ARG A 718 -9.91 25.25 -24.28
N LEU A 719 -9.19 24.62 -23.34
CA LEU A 719 -9.52 23.35 -22.66
C LEU A 719 -9.74 23.57 -21.16
#